data_AF-A0A166WL95-F1
#
_entry.id   AF-A0A166WL95-F1
#
_cell.length_a   1.000
_cell.length_b   1.000
_cell.length_c   1.000
_cell.angle_alpha   90.00
_cell.angle_beta   90.00
_cell.angle_gamma   90.00
#
_symmetry.space_group_name_H-M   'P 1'
#
loop_
_entity.id
_entity.type
_entity.pdbx_description
1 polymer ?
#
loop_
_entity_poly.entity_id
_entity_poly.type
_entity_poly.pdbx_seq_one_letter_code
_entity_poly.pdbx_strand_id
1 'polypeptide(L)'
;MVAQKSTKLAKYTYAERVLGAISQVQKEHKKHVVHLATIRAQVRKAAEEKKDKLGPQWGRWVGKAVHKLEADGVLEIADTHGRHVTFTPEGKKAINYARRSIGGKDARSSSPVEDEVLRRLSHELAIRGLKRKNGYAGEGDEDVDVSTPSRSAQSKRARSTPSHRKSAEATTISKMTKAQLIAALQQAQSRVTPNDDEAEHSREELDGARDRLVELRNHRSSDEMDETGTNHQEDSEPMTRPMTPPSSPTPPMTNPAPIQMLAHSRPLFGGRTQSGSFISAISKRPTPAPSSPGGSDYDVFGADPGPGPQTEDGGDEEYMLVTPEPTPSRDSQAVVQLREEIEQLREEVETYKSAAKQVQTQSALDKDALIAQTTALDALRATHLAAVASHDAHVTTSGEKDELLILRDSELHEARGTVDFLQLAAVGAANEMASLQDELERTRVGASETHAALLEKQVQIEQLNSDLLRGQLAEQDLRATLFDKEAELGRRRDERTSREAESTALQSTVTRLEIELAAVNQLLQSRVSDLVNQNSALERRIGEAAVSFNEQIQARDDALSAERGVNNDTINGLRAELAEAAALTNRLTVEVDESRKALQLFEDDALATAGELHSALNRSSAKLAAHIASIASLENNLTKQKAAADEELRAAKATHDGLVERSRAADDDLGQAQATLNAEAARAAALENEVANLVGRAQQSEEVVAALVEARRADENVIEGLKSGFEKLRQVQLESLNEFSDKIASAHPFEVSGSRSLAGRGGGQMSQLRCDGREI
;
A
#
# COMPACT_ATOMS: atom_id res chain seq x y z
N MET A 1 -8.13 -35.23 40.74
CA MET A 1 -8.80 -34.93 39.46
C MET A 1 -7.87 -34.04 38.63
N VAL A 2 -7.36 -34.52 37.49
CA VAL A 2 -6.49 -33.70 36.61
C VAL A 2 -7.39 -32.91 35.66
N ALA A 3 -7.32 -31.58 35.71
CA ALA A 3 -8.07 -30.73 34.81
C ALA A 3 -7.52 -30.83 33.38
N GLN A 4 -8.20 -31.60 32.52
CA GLN A 4 -7.92 -31.62 31.09
C GLN A 4 -8.14 -30.21 30.53
N LYS A 5 -7.04 -29.50 30.22
CA LYS A 5 -7.08 -28.19 29.57
C LYS A 5 -7.71 -28.38 28.19
N SER A 6 -8.95 -27.93 28.01
CA SER A 6 -9.62 -27.99 26.71
C SER A 6 -8.77 -27.27 25.67
N THR A 7 -8.40 -27.99 24.62
CA THR A 7 -7.62 -27.43 23.51
C THR A 7 -8.41 -26.29 22.89
N LYS A 8 -7.86 -25.07 22.98
CA LYS A 8 -8.51 -23.86 22.49
C LYS A 8 -8.62 -23.96 20.97
N LEU A 9 -9.80 -24.32 20.47
CA LEU A 9 -10.11 -24.36 19.03
C LEU A 9 -9.69 -23.02 18.39
N ALA A 10 -8.94 -23.11 17.30
CA ALA A 10 -8.48 -21.93 16.56
C ALA A 10 -9.71 -21.15 16.05
N LYS A 11 -9.73 -19.84 16.32
CA LYS A 11 -10.86 -18.97 15.95
C LYS A 11 -10.76 -18.60 14.48
N TYR A 12 -11.43 -19.35 13.60
CA TYR A 12 -11.45 -19.08 12.17
C TYR A 12 -11.99 -17.66 11.87
N THR A 13 -11.27 -16.88 11.07
CA THR A 13 -11.77 -15.56 10.62
C THR A 13 -12.93 -15.72 9.64
N TYR A 14 -13.71 -14.64 9.43
CA TYR A 14 -14.77 -14.66 8.43
C TYR A 14 -14.23 -14.79 6.98
N ALA A 15 -12.96 -14.45 6.73
CA ALA A 15 -12.31 -14.69 5.44
C ALA A 15 -12.03 -16.19 5.23
N GLU A 16 -11.41 -16.88 6.20
CA GLU A 16 -11.21 -18.34 6.13
C GLU A 16 -12.54 -19.08 5.95
N ARG A 17 -13.57 -18.73 6.74
CA ARG A 17 -14.90 -19.36 6.64
C ARG A 17 -15.51 -19.18 5.25
N VAL A 18 -15.38 -17.99 4.65
CA VAL A 18 -15.89 -17.71 3.30
C VAL A 18 -15.13 -18.48 2.23
N LEU A 19 -13.78 -18.48 2.28
CA LEU A 19 -12.96 -19.21 1.30
C LEU A 19 -13.19 -20.73 1.39
N GLY A 20 -13.33 -21.27 2.61
CA GLY A 20 -13.67 -22.67 2.85
C GLY A 20 -15.08 -23.02 2.35
N ALA A 21 -16.07 -22.17 2.64
CA ALA A 21 -17.43 -22.34 2.14
C ALA A 21 -17.48 -22.33 0.60
N ILE A 22 -16.76 -21.43 -0.07
CA ILE A 22 -16.69 -21.40 -1.54
C ILE A 22 -15.98 -22.65 -2.07
N SER A 23 -14.80 -23.00 -1.54
CA SER A 23 -14.05 -24.21 -1.93
C SER A 23 -14.91 -25.48 -1.80
N GLN A 24 -15.62 -25.64 -0.67
CA GLN A 24 -16.48 -26.78 -0.42
C GLN A 24 -17.71 -26.79 -1.36
N VAL A 25 -18.39 -25.66 -1.58
CA VAL A 25 -19.55 -25.60 -2.49
C VAL A 25 -19.13 -25.87 -3.96
N GLN A 26 -17.97 -25.38 -4.40
CA GLN A 26 -17.43 -25.70 -5.72
C GLN A 26 -17.09 -27.19 -5.86
N LYS A 27 -16.55 -27.81 -4.79
CA LYS A 27 -16.20 -29.24 -4.70
C LYS A 27 -17.44 -30.16 -4.66
N GLU A 28 -18.47 -29.79 -3.88
CA GLU A 28 -19.73 -30.54 -3.74
C GLU A 28 -20.61 -30.43 -5.00
N HIS A 29 -20.74 -29.23 -5.60
CA HIS A 29 -21.68 -29.00 -6.71
C HIS A 29 -21.05 -28.94 -8.11
N LYS A 30 -19.72 -29.00 -8.24
CA LYS A 30 -18.97 -28.84 -9.51
C LYS A 30 -19.25 -27.53 -10.27
N LYS A 31 -19.78 -26.50 -9.61
CA LYS A 31 -20.07 -25.17 -10.19
C LYS A 31 -19.01 -24.18 -9.75
N HIS A 32 -18.40 -23.43 -10.68
CA HIS A 32 -17.41 -22.40 -10.34
C HIS A 32 -18.04 -21.11 -9.77
N VAL A 33 -19.27 -20.80 -10.17
CA VAL A 33 -20.04 -19.64 -9.72
C VAL A 33 -20.89 -20.03 -8.51
N VAL A 34 -20.79 -19.28 -7.42
CA VAL A 34 -21.52 -19.54 -6.16
C VAL A 34 -22.33 -18.32 -5.72
N HIS A 35 -23.63 -18.50 -5.46
CA HIS A 35 -24.50 -17.45 -4.97
C HIS A 35 -24.23 -17.10 -3.50
N LEU A 36 -24.24 -15.82 -3.12
CA LEU A 36 -23.88 -15.33 -1.79
C LEU A 36 -24.76 -15.92 -0.66
N ALA A 37 -26.02 -16.26 -0.95
CA ALA A 37 -26.87 -16.95 0.02
C ALA A 37 -26.37 -18.38 0.32
N THR A 38 -25.83 -19.09 -0.68
CA THR A 38 -25.23 -20.42 -0.54
C THR A 38 -23.94 -20.34 0.27
N ILE A 39 -23.10 -19.32 0.04
CA ILE A 39 -21.91 -19.06 0.87
C ILE A 39 -22.33 -18.84 2.34
N ARG A 40 -23.36 -18.02 2.60
CA ARG A 40 -23.88 -17.82 3.96
C ARG A 40 -24.42 -19.12 4.57
N ALA A 41 -25.19 -19.91 3.84
CA ALA A 41 -25.70 -21.20 4.33
C ALA A 41 -24.55 -22.16 4.70
N GLN A 42 -23.53 -22.25 3.85
CA GLN A 42 -22.38 -23.12 4.10
C GLN A 42 -21.49 -22.62 5.25
N VAL A 43 -21.28 -21.30 5.39
CA VAL A 43 -20.59 -20.73 6.58
C VAL A 43 -21.33 -21.06 7.87
N ARG A 44 -22.67 -21.11 7.85
CA ARG A 44 -23.46 -21.59 9.00
C ARG A 44 -23.23 -23.08 9.25
N LYS A 45 -23.45 -23.94 8.24
CA LYS A 45 -23.26 -25.41 8.31
C LYS A 45 -21.88 -25.78 8.86
N ALA A 46 -20.80 -25.21 8.30
CA ALA A 46 -19.42 -25.49 8.70
C ALA A 46 -19.08 -24.96 10.11
N ALA A 47 -19.74 -23.89 10.56
CA ALA A 47 -19.57 -23.41 11.93
C ALA A 47 -20.31 -24.30 12.95
N GLU A 48 -21.52 -24.76 12.62
CA GLU A 48 -22.29 -25.72 13.42
C GLU A 48 -21.54 -27.06 13.55
N GLU A 49 -21.01 -27.58 12.43
CA GLU A 49 -20.17 -28.79 12.37
C GLU A 49 -18.89 -28.67 13.23
N LYS A 50 -18.16 -27.55 13.12
CA LYS A 50 -16.96 -27.26 13.95
C LYS A 50 -17.28 -26.76 15.36
N LYS A 51 -18.57 -26.69 15.76
CA LYS A 51 -19.07 -26.16 17.05
C LYS A 51 -18.59 -24.72 17.35
N ASP A 52 -18.35 -23.93 16.31
CA ASP A 52 -17.86 -22.55 16.35
C ASP A 52 -19.04 -21.56 16.42
N LYS A 53 -19.02 -20.65 17.40
CA LYS A 53 -20.12 -19.72 17.66
C LYS A 53 -20.06 -18.49 16.74
N LEU A 54 -20.85 -18.53 15.67
CA LEU A 54 -21.17 -17.34 14.85
C LEU A 54 -21.86 -16.27 15.71
N GLY A 55 -21.45 -15.00 15.56
CA GLY A 55 -22.05 -13.87 16.29
C GLY A 55 -23.31 -13.33 15.59
N PRO A 56 -24.11 -12.47 16.26
CA PRO A 56 -25.45 -12.10 15.78
C PRO A 56 -25.48 -11.38 14.41
N GLN A 57 -24.39 -10.72 13.99
CA GLN A 57 -24.28 -10.10 12.66
C GLN A 57 -23.43 -10.91 11.66
N TRP A 58 -23.25 -12.22 11.87
CA TRP A 58 -22.39 -13.07 11.03
C TRP A 58 -22.69 -12.97 9.53
N GLY A 59 -23.95 -12.91 9.11
CA GLY A 59 -24.32 -12.78 7.68
C GLY A 59 -23.85 -11.46 7.04
N ARG A 60 -23.74 -10.39 7.84
CA ARG A 60 -23.17 -9.09 7.45
C ARG A 60 -21.64 -9.14 7.43
N TRP A 61 -21.03 -9.86 8.36
CA TRP A 61 -19.58 -10.09 8.38
C TRP A 61 -19.11 -10.99 7.23
N VAL A 62 -19.90 -12.00 6.84
CA VAL A 62 -19.69 -12.80 5.61
C VAL A 62 -19.74 -11.89 4.37
N GLY A 63 -20.73 -11.00 4.27
CA GLY A 63 -20.79 -10.03 3.16
C GLY A 63 -19.57 -9.11 3.12
N LYS A 64 -19.14 -8.57 4.27
CA LYS A 64 -17.90 -7.77 4.36
C LYS A 64 -16.64 -8.58 4.03
N ALA A 65 -16.58 -9.87 4.37
CA ALA A 65 -15.45 -10.72 4.05
C ALA A 65 -15.37 -11.02 2.55
N VAL A 66 -16.51 -11.25 1.88
CA VAL A 66 -16.56 -11.36 0.41
C VAL A 66 -16.05 -10.07 -0.25
N HIS A 67 -16.59 -8.90 0.12
CA HIS A 67 -16.11 -7.62 -0.45
C HIS A 67 -14.64 -7.29 -0.11
N LYS A 68 -14.10 -7.79 1.02
CA LYS A 68 -12.66 -7.67 1.28
C LYS A 68 -11.86 -8.57 0.34
N LEU A 69 -12.24 -9.84 0.19
CA LEU A 69 -11.55 -10.79 -0.70
C LEU A 69 -11.68 -10.43 -2.19
N GLU A 70 -12.73 -9.69 -2.55
CA GLU A 70 -12.90 -8.99 -3.83
C GLU A 70 -11.89 -7.84 -3.97
N ALA A 71 -11.81 -6.93 -3.00
CA ALA A 71 -10.84 -5.82 -2.98
C ALA A 71 -9.38 -6.27 -2.81
N ASP A 72 -9.15 -7.48 -2.28
CA ASP A 72 -7.85 -8.17 -2.19
C ASP A 72 -7.52 -8.98 -3.47
N GLY A 73 -8.40 -8.99 -4.48
CA GLY A 73 -8.17 -9.61 -5.81
C GLY A 73 -8.34 -11.13 -5.88
N VAL A 74 -8.90 -11.78 -4.85
CA VAL A 74 -9.01 -13.25 -4.73
C VAL A 74 -10.38 -13.78 -5.16
N LEU A 75 -11.42 -12.99 -4.94
CA LEU A 75 -12.78 -13.26 -5.40
C LEU A 75 -13.20 -12.24 -6.45
N GLU A 76 -14.15 -12.60 -7.29
CA GLU A 76 -14.75 -11.75 -8.30
C GLU A 76 -16.27 -11.89 -8.23
N ILE A 77 -16.98 -10.77 -8.41
CA ILE A 77 -18.43 -10.76 -8.49
C ILE A 77 -18.83 -10.89 -9.96
N ALA A 78 -19.20 -12.11 -10.35
CA ALA A 78 -19.44 -12.50 -11.75
C ALA A 78 -20.86 -12.12 -12.27
N ASP A 79 -21.57 -11.25 -11.57
CA ASP A 79 -22.97 -10.87 -11.85
C ASP A 79 -23.19 -9.42 -11.39
N THR A 80 -23.70 -8.59 -12.31
CA THR A 80 -24.02 -7.17 -12.13
C THR A 80 -24.89 -6.89 -10.91
N HIS A 81 -25.64 -7.86 -10.42
CA HIS A 81 -26.48 -7.74 -9.21
C HIS A 81 -25.74 -7.93 -7.87
N GLY A 82 -24.43 -8.20 -7.86
CA GLY A 82 -23.67 -8.35 -6.61
C GLY A 82 -23.87 -9.69 -5.89
N ARG A 83 -24.48 -10.68 -6.56
CA ARG A 83 -25.02 -11.89 -5.92
C ARG A 83 -24.23 -13.16 -6.16
N HIS A 84 -23.48 -13.24 -7.26
CA HIS A 84 -22.70 -14.42 -7.63
C HIS A 84 -21.21 -14.14 -7.51
N VAL A 85 -20.48 -15.12 -6.95
CA VAL A 85 -19.06 -14.99 -6.59
C VAL A 85 -18.27 -16.15 -7.19
N THR A 86 -17.12 -15.84 -7.78
CA THR A 86 -16.13 -16.77 -8.34
C THR A 86 -14.77 -16.55 -7.67
N PHE A 87 -13.84 -17.50 -7.84
CA PHE A 87 -12.41 -17.23 -7.62
C PHE A 87 -11.80 -16.61 -8.89
N THR A 88 -11.08 -15.51 -8.73
CA THR A 88 -10.26 -14.93 -9.81
C THR A 88 -9.16 -15.91 -10.25
N PRO A 89 -8.54 -15.72 -11.42
CA PRO A 89 -7.32 -16.43 -11.79
C PRO A 89 -6.18 -16.26 -10.78
N GLU A 90 -6.02 -15.07 -10.16
CA GLU A 90 -5.02 -14.84 -9.10
C GLU A 90 -5.38 -15.59 -7.81
N GLY A 91 -6.64 -15.56 -7.37
CA GLY A 91 -7.11 -16.31 -6.20
C GLY A 91 -6.92 -17.82 -6.35
N LYS A 92 -7.19 -18.38 -7.54
CA LYS A 92 -6.88 -19.79 -7.87
C LYS A 92 -5.38 -20.08 -7.82
N LYS A 93 -4.54 -19.18 -8.36
CA LYS A 93 -3.07 -19.30 -8.29
C LYS A 93 -2.58 -19.26 -6.84
N ALA A 94 -3.07 -18.34 -6.02
CA ALA A 94 -2.72 -18.19 -4.61
C ALA A 94 -3.12 -19.42 -3.78
N ILE A 95 -4.35 -19.94 -3.94
CA ILE A 95 -4.79 -21.17 -3.27
C ILE A 95 -3.90 -22.36 -3.67
N ASN A 96 -3.54 -22.48 -4.95
CA ASN A 96 -2.66 -23.55 -5.42
C ASN A 96 -1.18 -23.33 -5.05
N TYR A 97 -0.77 -22.10 -4.73
CA TYR A 97 0.56 -21.80 -4.15
C TYR A 97 0.59 -22.19 -2.66
N ALA A 98 -0.40 -21.74 -1.88
CA ALA A 98 -0.55 -22.12 -0.46
C ALA A 98 -0.66 -23.64 -0.26
N ARG A 99 -1.37 -24.36 -1.15
CA ARG A 99 -1.38 -25.84 -1.17
C ARG A 99 0.03 -26.42 -1.30
N ARG A 100 0.81 -25.92 -2.26
CA ARG A 100 2.20 -26.38 -2.50
C ARG A 100 3.16 -26.00 -1.38
N SER A 101 2.91 -24.90 -0.65
CA SER A 101 3.76 -24.50 0.50
C SER A 101 3.47 -25.25 1.80
N ILE A 102 2.40 -26.05 1.86
CA ILE A 102 1.99 -26.84 3.04
C ILE A 102 2.27 -28.34 2.87
N GLY A 103 2.24 -28.88 1.65
CA GLY A 103 2.60 -30.27 1.39
C GLY A 103 2.98 -30.51 -0.06
N GLY A 104 4.16 -31.12 -0.29
CA GLY A 104 4.57 -31.59 -1.60
C GLY A 104 3.70 -32.76 -2.07
N LYS A 105 3.26 -32.70 -3.34
CA LYS A 105 2.49 -33.67 -4.18
C LYS A 105 1.32 -34.46 -3.57
N ASP A 106 1.47 -35.09 -2.42
CA ASP A 106 0.62 -36.20 -1.94
C ASP A 106 -0.46 -35.77 -0.94
N ALA A 107 -0.50 -34.50 -0.55
CA ALA A 107 -1.49 -33.92 0.37
C ALA A 107 -2.91 -33.76 -0.25
N ARG A 108 -3.43 -34.81 -0.90
CA ARG A 108 -4.77 -34.83 -1.49
C ARG A 108 -5.82 -35.25 -0.45
N SER A 109 -6.83 -34.39 -0.30
CA SER A 109 -8.16 -34.59 0.33
C SER A 109 -8.31 -34.75 1.85
N SER A 110 -7.28 -34.62 2.69
CA SER A 110 -7.49 -34.52 4.15
C SER A 110 -8.01 -33.13 4.55
N SER A 111 -9.21 -33.08 5.13
CA SER A 111 -9.88 -31.84 5.59
C SER A 111 -9.00 -30.88 6.43
N PRO A 112 -8.20 -31.32 7.43
CA PRO A 112 -7.36 -30.39 8.20
C PRO A 112 -6.27 -29.67 7.38
N VAL A 113 -5.84 -30.22 6.23
CA VAL A 113 -4.88 -29.55 5.35
C VAL A 113 -5.56 -28.42 4.56
N GLU A 114 -6.82 -28.59 4.14
CA GLU A 114 -7.57 -27.49 3.51
C GLU A 114 -7.76 -26.31 4.47
N ASP A 115 -7.96 -26.55 5.77
CA ASP A 115 -8.03 -25.48 6.80
C ASP A 115 -6.69 -24.73 6.98
N GLU A 116 -5.54 -25.40 6.90
CA GLU A 116 -4.21 -24.77 6.99
C GLU A 116 -3.94 -23.87 5.76
N VAL A 117 -4.27 -24.35 4.56
CA VAL A 117 -4.16 -23.61 3.28
C VAL A 117 -4.93 -22.30 3.35
N LEU A 118 -6.16 -22.37 3.83
CA LEU A 118 -7.05 -21.20 3.90
C LEU A 118 -6.60 -20.19 4.97
N ARG A 119 -5.97 -20.67 6.06
CA ARG A 119 -5.40 -19.81 7.11
C ARG A 119 -4.11 -19.10 6.66
N ARG A 120 -3.22 -19.79 5.93
CA ARG A 120 -2.05 -19.12 5.33
C ARG A 120 -2.48 -18.06 4.32
N LEU A 121 -3.42 -18.40 3.44
CA LEU A 121 -3.92 -17.47 2.43
C LEU A 121 -4.62 -16.25 3.05
N SER A 122 -5.45 -16.41 4.10
CA SER A 122 -6.05 -15.25 4.79
C SER A 122 -5.00 -14.35 5.46
N HIS A 123 -3.91 -14.95 5.97
CA HIS A 123 -2.80 -14.24 6.60
C HIS A 123 -1.92 -13.48 5.59
N GLU A 124 -1.58 -14.10 4.45
CA GLU A 124 -0.85 -13.47 3.34
C GLU A 124 -1.60 -12.23 2.80
N LEU A 125 -2.92 -12.33 2.62
CA LEU A 125 -3.76 -11.20 2.19
C LEU A 125 -3.87 -10.11 3.26
N ALA A 126 -3.90 -10.50 4.55
CA ALA A 126 -3.88 -9.53 5.65
C ALA A 126 -2.57 -8.73 5.70
N ILE A 127 -1.43 -9.34 5.34
CA ILE A 127 -0.13 -8.66 5.23
C ILE A 127 -0.08 -7.78 3.96
N ARG A 128 -0.46 -8.33 2.80
CA ARG A 128 -0.37 -7.65 1.49
C ARG A 128 -1.25 -6.39 1.41
N GLY A 129 -2.37 -6.36 2.15
CA GLY A 129 -3.35 -5.27 2.11
C GLY A 129 -2.95 -3.92 2.75
N LEU A 130 -1.78 -3.80 3.39
CA LEU A 130 -1.40 -2.62 4.19
C LEU A 130 -0.42 -1.63 3.53
N LYS A 131 0.07 -1.90 2.30
CA LYS A 131 0.86 -0.93 1.52
C LYS A 131 0.38 -0.84 0.06
N ARG A 132 -0.69 -0.06 -0.17
CA ARG A 132 -0.94 0.50 -1.51
C ARG A 132 0.13 1.55 -1.81
N LYS A 133 1.17 1.17 -2.56
CA LYS A 133 2.20 2.08 -3.06
C LYS A 133 1.52 3.03 -4.07
N ASN A 134 1.27 4.28 -3.67
CA ASN A 134 0.56 5.26 -4.48
C ASN A 134 1.46 5.79 -5.62
N GLY A 135 1.67 4.97 -6.64
CA GLY A 135 2.50 5.28 -7.80
C GLY A 135 1.78 6.23 -8.76
N TYR A 136 1.73 7.51 -8.41
CA TYR A 136 1.34 8.56 -9.35
C TYR A 136 2.54 8.84 -10.27
N ALA A 137 2.50 8.30 -11.48
CA ALA A 137 3.46 8.64 -12.53
C ALA A 137 2.98 9.90 -13.25
N GLY A 138 3.71 10.99 -13.08
CA GLY A 138 3.45 12.27 -13.74
C GLY A 138 4.71 13.10 -13.71
N GLU A 139 5.41 13.15 -14.85
CA GLU A 139 6.40 14.20 -15.11
C GLU A 139 5.62 15.51 -15.29
N GLY A 140 5.98 16.53 -14.53
CA GLY A 140 5.21 17.77 -14.39
C GLY A 140 5.97 18.76 -13.51
N ASP A 141 6.49 19.78 -14.17
CA ASP A 141 7.49 20.76 -13.75
C ASP A 141 7.03 21.76 -12.65
N GLU A 142 7.97 22.64 -12.26
CA GLU A 142 7.84 23.89 -11.49
C GLU A 142 7.70 23.89 -9.95
N ASP A 143 8.44 24.80 -9.32
CA ASP A 143 8.50 25.06 -7.88
C ASP A 143 7.34 25.93 -7.36
N VAL A 144 6.65 25.51 -6.28
CA VAL A 144 6.10 26.44 -5.28
C VAL A 144 6.13 25.83 -3.87
N ASP A 145 6.81 26.48 -2.93
CA ASP A 145 6.79 26.11 -1.51
C ASP A 145 5.52 26.67 -0.81
N VAL A 146 4.58 25.79 -0.48
CA VAL A 146 3.33 26.15 0.23
C VAL A 146 3.09 25.22 1.42
N SER A 147 3.16 25.79 2.62
CA SER A 147 2.93 25.11 3.90
C SER A 147 1.45 25.00 4.30
N THR A 148 1.20 24.13 5.29
CA THR A 148 -0.03 23.97 6.12
C THR A 148 -1.19 23.12 5.54
N PRO A 149 -2.10 22.58 6.39
CA PRO A 149 -1.87 22.01 7.73
C PRO A 149 -2.49 20.60 7.94
N SER A 150 -1.88 19.79 8.80
CA SER A 150 -2.43 18.49 9.23
C SER A 150 -3.67 18.63 10.12
N ARG A 151 -4.72 17.83 9.87
CA ARG A 151 -5.98 17.83 10.65
C ARG A 151 -6.40 16.44 11.17
N SER A 152 -5.99 16.19 12.41
CA SER A 152 -6.63 15.38 13.47
C SER A 152 -7.83 14.45 13.15
N ALA A 153 -7.71 13.18 13.53
CA ALA A 153 -8.85 12.36 13.98
C ALA A 153 -8.47 11.42 15.15
N GLN A 154 -9.14 11.62 16.28
CA GLN A 154 -8.93 10.99 17.60
C GLN A 154 -9.27 9.48 17.65
N SER A 155 -8.66 8.69 18.57
CA SER A 155 -9.43 7.86 19.54
C SER A 155 -8.58 7.09 20.62
N LYS A 156 -8.50 7.69 21.83
CA LYS A 156 -8.72 7.06 23.17
C LYS A 156 -7.91 5.82 23.66
N ARG A 157 -7.01 6.07 24.64
CA ARG A 157 -6.67 5.27 25.87
C ARG A 157 -6.01 3.88 25.68
N ALA A 158 -5.23 3.31 26.60
CA ALA A 158 -4.93 3.56 28.04
C ALA A 158 -3.42 3.26 28.33
N ARG A 159 -2.66 3.89 29.25
CA ARG A 159 -2.70 4.06 30.75
C ARG A 159 -1.77 3.08 31.53
N SER A 160 -0.47 3.42 31.64
CA SER A 160 0.43 3.00 32.75
C SER A 160 1.76 3.81 32.67
N THR A 161 1.89 4.91 33.41
CA THR A 161 2.77 5.08 34.62
C THR A 161 4.23 5.46 34.31
N PRO A 162 4.92 6.20 35.20
CA PRO A 162 5.83 7.26 34.76
C PRO A 162 7.34 6.95 34.83
N SER A 163 8.12 7.68 34.03
CA SER A 163 9.57 7.87 34.20
C SER A 163 9.92 9.33 33.96
N HIS A 164 10.61 9.97 34.92
CA HIS A 164 11.03 11.37 34.78
C HIS A 164 12.23 11.50 33.84
N ARG A 165 12.05 12.18 32.71
CA ARG A 165 13.11 12.99 32.11
C ARG A 165 12.56 14.38 31.81
N LYS A 166 13.22 15.41 32.35
CA LYS A 166 12.83 16.82 32.14
C LYS A 166 13.13 17.17 30.68
N SER A 167 12.14 17.67 29.96
CA SER A 167 12.37 18.30 28.66
C SER A 167 13.16 19.59 28.87
N ALA A 168 14.41 19.61 28.44
CA ALA A 168 15.12 20.88 28.26
C ALA A 168 14.38 21.69 27.18
N GLU A 169 14.22 22.99 27.41
CA GLU A 169 13.50 23.86 26.50
C GLU A 169 14.26 23.98 25.18
N ALA A 170 13.58 23.70 24.06
CA ALA A 170 14.14 23.90 22.72
C ALA A 170 14.16 25.40 22.40
N THR A 171 15.13 26.13 22.95
CA THR A 171 15.41 27.51 22.58
C THR A 171 15.70 27.58 21.09
N THR A 172 14.86 28.29 20.35
CA THR A 172 15.03 28.42 18.91
C THR A 172 16.36 29.10 18.58
N ILE A 173 17.09 28.55 17.60
CA ILE A 173 18.46 28.92 17.24
C ILE A 173 18.62 30.45 17.06
N SER A 174 17.58 31.10 16.53
CA SER A 174 17.47 32.55 16.36
C SER A 174 17.55 33.40 17.65
N LYS A 175 17.60 32.80 18.85
CA LYS A 175 17.76 33.48 20.14
C LYS A 175 19.04 33.10 20.90
N MET A 176 19.88 32.22 20.36
CA MET A 176 21.13 31.82 21.00
C MET A 176 22.18 32.92 20.82
N THR A 177 22.87 33.29 21.91
CA THR A 177 23.99 34.24 21.84
C THR A 177 25.16 33.65 21.07
N LYS A 178 26.04 34.50 20.49
CA LYS A 178 27.18 34.04 19.66
C LYS A 178 28.06 33.00 20.36
N ALA A 179 28.27 33.13 21.67
CA ALA A 179 29.01 32.14 22.47
C ALA A 179 28.29 30.79 22.59
N GLN A 180 26.97 30.79 22.78
CA GLN A 180 26.16 29.57 22.83
C GLN A 180 26.08 28.88 21.46
N LEU A 181 26.05 29.66 20.37
CA LEU A 181 26.14 29.14 19.00
C LEU A 181 27.49 28.47 18.72
N ILE A 182 28.60 29.07 19.16
CA ILE A 182 29.95 28.48 19.04
C ILE A 182 30.05 27.18 19.86
N ALA A 183 29.55 27.17 21.11
CA ALA A 183 29.53 25.98 21.94
C ALA A 183 28.67 24.85 21.34
N ALA A 184 27.51 25.17 20.76
CA ALA A 184 26.67 24.21 20.05
C ALA A 184 27.34 23.67 18.78
N LEU A 185 28.09 24.50 18.05
CA LEU A 185 28.89 24.09 16.89
C LEU A 185 30.02 23.13 17.29
N GLN A 186 30.75 23.43 18.36
CA GLN A 186 31.78 22.54 18.90
C GLN A 186 31.19 21.22 19.41
N GLN A 187 30.02 21.24 20.05
CA GLN A 187 29.32 20.02 20.49
C GLN A 187 28.73 19.20 19.32
N ALA A 188 28.38 19.84 18.21
CA ALA A 188 28.01 19.17 16.98
C ALA A 188 29.24 18.53 16.30
N GLN A 189 30.36 19.26 16.22
CA GLN A 189 31.62 18.74 15.68
C GLN A 189 32.16 17.57 16.50
N SER A 190 32.07 17.61 17.84
CA SER A 190 32.41 16.48 18.73
C SER A 190 31.41 15.30 18.67
N ARG A 191 30.38 15.39 17.82
CA ARG A 191 29.46 14.29 17.45
C ARG A 191 29.64 13.83 16.00
N VAL A 192 30.58 14.41 15.27
CA VAL A 192 30.99 14.00 13.91
C VAL A 192 32.47 13.56 13.93
N THR A 193 32.86 12.87 15.02
CA THR A 193 33.84 11.79 14.89
C THR A 193 33.13 10.62 14.18
N PRO A 194 33.72 10.00 13.15
CA PRO A 194 33.12 8.82 12.54
C PRO A 194 33.06 7.69 13.58
N ASN A 195 31.92 6.99 13.63
CA ASN A 195 31.88 5.64 14.19
C ASN A 195 32.49 4.71 13.13
N ASP A 196 33.83 4.64 13.06
CA ASP A 196 34.50 3.75 12.11
C ASP A 196 34.06 2.29 12.32
N ASP A 197 33.74 1.89 13.56
CA ASP A 197 33.10 0.62 13.91
C ASP A 197 31.82 0.32 13.09
N GLU A 198 30.94 1.30 12.86
CA GLU A 198 29.72 1.11 12.05
C GLU A 198 30.04 1.07 10.55
N ALA A 199 31.10 1.75 10.10
CA ALA A 199 31.57 1.73 8.72
C ALA A 199 32.31 0.42 8.37
N GLU A 200 33.08 -0.14 9.29
CA GLU A 200 33.71 -1.46 9.15
C GLU A 200 32.68 -2.57 9.20
N HIS A 201 31.73 -2.56 10.15
CA HIS A 201 30.69 -3.59 10.19
C HIS A 201 29.77 -3.55 8.95
N SER A 202 29.51 -2.35 8.40
CA SER A 202 28.80 -2.20 7.12
C SER A 202 29.60 -2.73 5.91
N ARG A 203 30.95 -2.69 5.95
CA ARG A 203 31.80 -3.30 4.92
C ARG A 203 31.85 -4.82 5.07
N GLU A 204 31.94 -5.32 6.30
CA GLU A 204 31.93 -6.74 6.63
C GLU A 204 30.61 -7.42 6.23
N GLU A 205 29.46 -6.76 6.43
CA GLU A 205 28.17 -7.23 5.87
C GLU A 205 28.15 -7.24 4.33
N LEU A 206 28.79 -6.25 3.67
CA LEU A 206 28.81 -6.16 2.20
C LEU A 206 29.69 -7.23 1.55
N ASP A 207 30.90 -7.46 2.06
CA ASP A 207 31.74 -8.57 1.55
C ASP A 207 31.18 -9.94 1.97
N GLY A 208 30.62 -10.07 3.18
CA GLY A 208 29.88 -11.28 3.58
C GLY A 208 28.62 -11.56 2.74
N ALA A 209 27.98 -10.53 2.17
CA ALA A 209 26.90 -10.68 1.19
C ALA A 209 27.43 -11.03 -0.21
N ARG A 210 28.62 -10.53 -0.57
CA ARG A 210 29.31 -10.79 -1.84
C ARG A 210 29.78 -12.24 -1.94
N ASP A 211 30.38 -12.78 -0.88
CA ASP A 211 30.83 -14.17 -0.84
C ASP A 211 29.66 -15.15 -0.92
N ARG A 212 28.55 -14.88 -0.22
CA ARG A 212 27.30 -15.67 -0.34
C ARG A 212 26.74 -15.68 -1.77
N LEU A 213 26.92 -14.60 -2.54
CA LEU A 213 26.53 -14.56 -3.95
C LEU A 213 27.47 -15.39 -4.85
N VAL A 214 28.76 -15.47 -4.53
CA VAL A 214 29.71 -16.36 -5.21
C VAL A 214 29.41 -17.82 -4.86
N GLU A 215 29.14 -18.12 -3.59
CA GLU A 215 28.80 -19.47 -3.10
C GLU A 215 27.50 -19.99 -3.74
N LEU A 216 26.44 -19.18 -3.78
CA LEU A 216 25.19 -19.52 -4.50
C LEU A 216 25.39 -19.71 -6.00
N ARG A 217 26.30 -18.94 -6.62
CA ARG A 217 26.63 -19.09 -8.05
C ARG A 217 27.38 -20.39 -8.31
N ASN A 218 28.33 -20.74 -7.44
CA ASN A 218 29.12 -21.97 -7.55
C ASN A 218 28.27 -23.22 -7.30
N HIS A 219 27.37 -23.21 -6.30
CA HIS A 219 26.40 -24.29 -6.13
C HIS A 219 25.51 -24.47 -7.35
N ARG A 220 24.99 -23.39 -7.94
CA ARG A 220 24.17 -23.48 -9.15
C ARG A 220 24.94 -24.05 -10.35
N SER A 221 26.21 -23.68 -10.53
CA SER A 221 27.06 -24.26 -11.57
C SER A 221 27.54 -25.69 -11.28
N SER A 222 27.30 -26.22 -10.06
CA SER A 222 27.55 -27.61 -9.71
C SER A 222 26.34 -28.50 -9.97
N ASP A 223 25.12 -28.04 -9.66
CA ASP A 223 23.87 -28.77 -9.94
C ASP A 223 23.61 -28.93 -11.45
N GLU A 224 24.03 -27.97 -12.29
CA GLU A 224 23.77 -27.97 -13.74
C GLU A 224 24.71 -28.92 -14.55
N MET A 225 25.55 -29.75 -13.89
CA MET A 225 26.58 -30.60 -14.56
C MET A 225 26.38 -32.13 -14.45
N ASP A 226 25.59 -32.64 -13.49
CA ASP A 226 25.50 -34.10 -13.20
C ASP A 226 24.26 -34.83 -13.78
N GLU A 227 23.28 -34.13 -14.37
CA GLU A 227 21.97 -34.72 -14.74
C GLU A 227 21.79 -35.09 -16.24
N THR A 228 22.86 -35.15 -17.05
CA THR A 228 22.78 -35.58 -18.47
C THR A 228 23.71 -36.76 -18.80
N GLY A 229 23.40 -37.95 -18.28
CA GLY A 229 24.33 -39.09 -18.30
C GLY A 229 23.73 -40.50 -18.50
N THR A 230 22.63 -40.67 -19.28
CA THR A 230 22.07 -42.01 -19.52
C THR A 230 21.62 -42.25 -20.98
N ASN A 231 22.26 -43.27 -21.59
CA ASN A 231 22.01 -43.92 -22.87
C ASN A 231 20.55 -43.88 -23.43
N HIS A 232 20.43 -43.64 -24.74
CA HIS A 232 20.38 -44.78 -25.66
C HIS A 232 20.97 -44.47 -27.05
N GLN A 233 21.57 -45.51 -27.64
CA GLN A 233 22.29 -45.54 -28.90
C GLN A 233 21.65 -46.62 -29.77
N GLU A 234 21.36 -46.33 -31.04
CA GLU A 234 21.31 -47.29 -32.16
C GLU A 234 21.12 -46.57 -33.53
N ASP A 235 22.20 -46.54 -34.31
CA ASP A 235 22.33 -46.91 -35.72
C ASP A 235 21.52 -46.27 -36.89
N SER A 236 22.31 -45.75 -37.84
CA SER A 236 22.21 -45.94 -39.32
C SER A 236 21.17 -45.19 -40.20
N GLU A 237 21.71 -44.18 -40.92
CA GLU A 237 21.65 -43.89 -42.38
C GLU A 237 20.86 -44.80 -43.38
N PRO A 238 20.56 -44.35 -44.64
CA PRO A 238 20.45 -42.98 -45.20
C PRO A 238 19.33 -42.76 -46.29
N MET A 239 19.29 -41.54 -46.86
CA MET A 239 18.93 -41.13 -48.25
C MET A 239 17.71 -41.69 -49.05
N THR A 240 16.69 -40.83 -49.19
CA THR A 240 16.02 -40.37 -50.45
C THR A 240 15.41 -41.33 -51.51
N ARG A 241 14.07 -41.16 -51.72
CA ARG A 241 13.31 -41.17 -53.02
C ARG A 241 13.14 -42.53 -53.79
N PRO A 242 12.21 -42.66 -54.78
CA PRO A 242 10.95 -41.93 -55.09
C PRO A 242 9.70 -42.80 -55.49
N MET A 243 8.53 -42.14 -55.61
CA MET A 243 7.40 -42.38 -56.57
C MET A 243 6.52 -43.67 -56.61
N THR A 244 5.19 -43.45 -56.41
CA THR A 244 4.02 -44.03 -57.14
C THR A 244 3.61 -45.52 -56.97
N PRO A 245 2.34 -45.93 -57.29
CA PRO A 245 1.02 -45.31 -57.00
C PRO A 245 0.01 -46.39 -56.41
N PRO A 246 -1.34 -46.37 -56.56
CA PRO A 246 -2.27 -47.03 -55.59
C PRO A 246 -2.86 -48.41 -55.99
N SER A 247 -3.48 -49.10 -55.02
CA SER A 247 -4.56 -50.09 -55.27
C SER A 247 -5.43 -50.43 -54.03
N SER A 248 -6.73 -50.18 -54.15
CA SER A 248 -7.93 -50.92 -53.68
C SER A 248 -8.14 -51.34 -52.19
N PRO A 249 -9.42 -51.47 -51.73
CA PRO A 249 -9.77 -51.77 -50.34
C PRO A 249 -10.22 -53.22 -50.06
N THR A 250 -10.19 -53.63 -48.79
CA THR A 250 -10.87 -54.83 -48.27
C THR A 250 -11.55 -54.57 -46.91
N PRO A 251 -12.62 -55.32 -46.55
CA PRO A 251 -13.53 -54.95 -45.47
C PRO A 251 -13.09 -55.41 -44.05
N PRO A 252 -13.65 -54.82 -42.98
CA PRO A 252 -13.30 -55.18 -41.61
C PRO A 252 -13.85 -56.56 -41.20
N MET A 253 -13.01 -57.40 -40.60
CA MET A 253 -13.47 -58.61 -39.92
C MET A 253 -14.03 -58.29 -38.53
N THR A 254 -15.20 -58.84 -38.25
CA THR A 254 -15.78 -58.93 -36.90
C THR A 254 -14.87 -59.76 -35.98
N ASN A 255 -14.65 -59.29 -34.75
CA ASN A 255 -14.25 -60.16 -33.64
C ASN A 255 -14.85 -59.63 -32.32
N PRO A 256 -15.55 -60.44 -31.51
CA PRO A 256 -16.24 -59.97 -30.31
C PRO A 256 -15.40 -60.11 -29.03
N ALA A 257 -15.54 -59.17 -28.10
CA ALA A 257 -15.09 -59.32 -26.71
C ALA A 257 -16.08 -58.62 -25.75
N PRO A 258 -16.51 -59.25 -24.64
CA PRO A 258 -17.45 -58.65 -23.70
C PRO A 258 -16.74 -57.93 -22.53
N ILE A 259 -17.40 -56.93 -21.92
CA ILE A 259 -17.32 -56.68 -20.47
C ILE A 259 -18.55 -55.90 -19.96
N GLN A 260 -19.34 -56.62 -19.17
CA GLN A 260 -20.01 -56.25 -17.92
C GLN A 260 -20.14 -54.77 -17.45
N MET A 261 -21.34 -54.50 -16.90
CA MET A 261 -21.67 -53.71 -15.69
C MET A 261 -22.47 -52.39 -15.80
N LEU A 262 -23.56 -52.37 -15.02
CA LEU A 262 -24.13 -51.25 -14.25
C LEU A 262 -24.61 -49.98 -14.98
N ALA A 263 -25.91 -49.98 -15.32
CA ALA A 263 -26.76 -48.79 -15.18
C ALA A 263 -28.11 -49.18 -14.54
N HIS A 264 -28.44 -48.60 -13.39
CA HIS A 264 -29.79 -48.70 -12.82
C HIS A 264 -30.71 -47.66 -13.49
N SER A 265 -31.87 -48.08 -13.99
CA SER A 265 -32.99 -47.17 -14.23
C SER A 265 -34.28 -47.74 -13.61
N ARG A 266 -34.91 -46.93 -12.76
CA ARG A 266 -36.27 -47.16 -12.24
C ARG A 266 -37.21 -46.17 -12.91
N PRO A 267 -38.39 -46.59 -13.35
CA PRO A 267 -39.61 -45.82 -13.23
C PRO A 267 -40.34 -46.25 -11.94
N LEU A 268 -40.73 -45.29 -11.11
CA LEU A 268 -41.80 -45.50 -10.12
C LEU A 268 -43.15 -45.16 -10.77
N PHE A 269 -44.24 -45.50 -10.06
CA PHE A 269 -45.64 -45.14 -10.32
C PHE A 269 -46.38 -45.95 -11.38
N GLY A 270 -47.07 -47.00 -10.89
CA GLY A 270 -48.20 -47.67 -11.52
C GLY A 270 -49.11 -48.21 -10.40
N GLY A 271 -50.43 -48.04 -10.51
CA GLY A 271 -51.37 -48.28 -9.41
C GLY A 271 -51.60 -49.77 -9.08
N ARG A 272 -51.86 -50.07 -7.80
CA ARG A 272 -52.12 -51.42 -7.26
C ARG A 272 -53.55 -51.50 -6.72
N THR A 273 -54.40 -52.31 -7.36
CA THR A 273 -55.77 -52.61 -6.89
C THR A 273 -55.79 -53.74 -5.86
N GLN A 274 -56.83 -53.82 -5.03
CA GLN A 274 -56.90 -54.71 -3.86
C GLN A 274 -57.44 -56.14 -4.13
N SER A 275 -57.23 -56.67 -5.33
CA SER A 275 -57.53 -58.07 -5.68
C SER A 275 -56.38 -58.66 -6.48
N GLY A 276 -55.44 -59.33 -5.78
CA GLY A 276 -54.21 -59.81 -6.39
C GLY A 276 -54.39 -61.04 -7.27
N SER A 277 -54.55 -60.83 -8.58
CA SER A 277 -54.41 -61.89 -9.58
C SER A 277 -53.90 -61.33 -10.91
N PHE A 278 -52.73 -61.80 -11.36
CA PHE A 278 -52.25 -61.62 -12.73
C PHE A 278 -52.60 -62.89 -13.52
N ILE A 279 -53.53 -62.80 -14.46
CA ILE A 279 -53.86 -63.89 -15.38
C ILE A 279 -53.30 -63.55 -16.76
N SER A 280 -52.14 -64.11 -17.09
CA SER A 280 -51.64 -64.09 -18.47
C SER A 280 -52.54 -64.98 -19.35
N ALA A 281 -53.12 -64.40 -20.39
CA ALA A 281 -53.82 -65.17 -21.41
C ALA A 281 -52.83 -66.07 -22.21
N ILE A 282 -53.39 -67.03 -22.95
CA ILE A 282 -52.71 -67.97 -23.88
C ILE A 282 -51.98 -69.14 -23.19
N SER A 283 -52.73 -70.20 -22.81
CA SER A 283 -52.34 -71.61 -23.13
C SER A 283 -53.40 -72.68 -22.77
N LYS A 284 -54.22 -73.06 -23.77
CA LYS A 284 -54.61 -74.46 -24.14
C LYS A 284 -55.36 -75.40 -23.15
N ARG A 285 -56.52 -75.91 -23.61
CA ARG A 285 -57.28 -77.15 -23.22
C ARG A 285 -58.13 -77.09 -21.93
N PRO A 286 -59.13 -77.98 -21.73
CA PRO A 286 -60.19 -78.43 -22.67
C PRO A 286 -61.61 -78.52 -22.01
N THR A 287 -62.63 -79.01 -22.76
CA THR A 287 -64.02 -79.37 -22.31
C THR A 287 -64.91 -78.20 -21.83
N PRO A 288 -66.25 -78.22 -22.09
CA PRO A 288 -67.17 -78.99 -21.24
C PRO A 288 -68.40 -79.64 -21.93
N ALA A 289 -68.79 -80.82 -21.43
CA ALA A 289 -70.14 -81.41 -21.42
C ALA A 289 -70.11 -82.63 -20.47
N PRO A 290 -71.22 -83.13 -19.89
CA PRO A 290 -72.61 -82.64 -19.93
C PRO A 290 -73.14 -82.21 -18.54
N SER A 291 -74.40 -81.77 -18.47
CA SER A 291 -75.32 -82.05 -17.34
C SER A 291 -76.74 -81.50 -17.60
N SER A 292 -77.74 -82.38 -17.53
CA SER A 292 -79.12 -82.06 -17.13
C SER A 292 -79.26 -82.38 -15.62
N PRO A 293 -80.38 -82.10 -14.92
CA PRO A 293 -81.50 -81.18 -15.22
C PRO A 293 -81.82 -80.21 -14.04
N GLY A 294 -82.84 -79.37 -14.19
CA GLY A 294 -83.81 -79.11 -13.10
C GLY A 294 -83.78 -77.75 -12.38
N GLY A 295 -84.93 -77.05 -12.46
CA GLY A 295 -85.46 -76.11 -11.45
C GLY A 295 -84.85 -74.69 -11.39
N SER A 296 -85.62 -73.66 -10.99
CA SER A 296 -87.09 -73.54 -10.93
C SER A 296 -87.49 -72.05 -10.90
N ASP A 297 -88.77 -71.77 -11.21
CA ASP A 297 -89.53 -70.55 -10.89
C ASP A 297 -89.07 -69.23 -11.58
N TYR A 298 -89.97 -68.30 -11.96
CA TYR A 298 -91.35 -68.09 -11.51
C TYR A 298 -92.38 -67.97 -12.64
N ASP A 299 -93.58 -68.39 -12.28
CA ASP A 299 -94.93 -68.20 -12.82
C ASP A 299 -95.23 -67.08 -13.85
N VAL A 300 -96.24 -67.33 -14.70
CA VAL A 300 -97.53 -66.61 -14.65
C VAL A 300 -98.64 -67.32 -15.49
N PHE A 301 -99.60 -67.94 -14.78
CA PHE A 301 -101.03 -68.21 -15.09
C PHE A 301 -101.50 -69.16 -16.23
N GLY A 302 -102.35 -70.15 -15.83
CA GLY A 302 -103.29 -70.92 -16.68
C GLY A 302 -102.86 -72.36 -16.98
N ALA A 303 -103.05 -73.40 -16.16
CA ALA A 303 -104.19 -73.81 -15.32
C ALA A 303 -105.48 -74.11 -16.14
N ASP A 304 -106.16 -75.25 -16.01
CA ASP A 304 -106.14 -76.27 -14.93
C ASP A 304 -106.44 -77.72 -15.44
N PRO A 305 -105.70 -78.78 -15.01
CA PRO A 305 -105.96 -80.19 -15.34
C PRO A 305 -106.27 -81.10 -14.13
N GLY A 306 -106.96 -82.24 -14.34
CA GLY A 306 -107.27 -83.21 -13.28
C GLY A 306 -107.06 -84.69 -13.67
N PRO A 307 -106.02 -85.38 -13.14
CA PRO A 307 -105.77 -86.81 -13.35
C PRO A 307 -106.16 -87.71 -12.14
N GLY A 308 -106.31 -89.01 -12.38
CA GLY A 308 -106.48 -90.05 -11.35
C GLY A 308 -105.83 -91.39 -11.79
N PRO A 309 -105.09 -92.12 -10.92
CA PRO A 309 -104.23 -93.22 -11.36
C PRO A 309 -104.74 -94.65 -11.07
N GLN A 310 -104.14 -95.60 -11.79
CA GLN A 310 -103.79 -96.99 -11.46
C GLN A 310 -104.43 -97.69 -10.23
N THR A 311 -105.02 -98.87 -10.44
CA THR A 311 -104.78 -100.05 -9.58
C THR A 311 -104.76 -101.37 -10.38
N GLU A 312 -103.83 -102.20 -9.94
CA GLU A 312 -103.48 -103.60 -10.20
C GLU A 312 -104.60 -104.68 -10.32
N ASP A 313 -104.29 -105.69 -11.14
CA ASP A 313 -104.30 -107.16 -10.86
C ASP A 313 -105.60 -107.99 -10.72
N GLY A 314 -105.49 -109.28 -11.12
CA GLY A 314 -106.25 -110.42 -10.57
C GLY A 314 -107.37 -111.09 -11.38
N GLY A 315 -107.18 -112.37 -11.75
CA GLY A 315 -108.20 -113.41 -11.57
C GLY A 315 -108.68 -114.23 -12.78
N ASP A 316 -108.50 -115.56 -12.73
CA ASP A 316 -108.90 -116.55 -13.74
C ASP A 316 -110.11 -117.44 -13.34
N GLU A 317 -110.74 -118.07 -14.35
CA GLU A 317 -111.31 -119.43 -14.43
C GLU A 317 -112.58 -119.97 -13.68
N GLU A 318 -113.31 -120.81 -14.45
CA GLU A 318 -114.04 -122.09 -14.14
C GLU A 318 -115.43 -122.24 -13.40
N TYR A 319 -116.41 -122.74 -14.20
CA TYR A 319 -117.23 -123.99 -14.03
C TYR A 319 -118.67 -124.13 -13.41
N MET A 320 -119.48 -124.97 -14.11
CA MET A 320 -120.45 -126.03 -13.67
C MET A 320 -121.99 -125.82 -13.45
N LEU A 321 -122.78 -126.17 -14.51
CA LEU A 321 -123.75 -127.33 -14.65
C LEU A 321 -125.12 -127.47 -13.88
N VAL A 322 -126.12 -128.09 -14.57
CA VAL A 322 -127.38 -128.81 -14.15
C VAL A 322 -128.77 -128.10 -14.36
N THR A 323 -129.85 -128.90 -14.45
CA THR A 323 -131.26 -128.69 -14.94
C THR A 323 -132.31 -128.85 -13.78
N PRO A 324 -133.65 -129.17 -13.91
CA PRO A 324 -134.69 -129.16 -14.99
C PRO A 324 -136.13 -128.64 -14.55
N GLU A 325 -137.20 -129.02 -15.30
CA GLU A 325 -138.62 -129.31 -14.88
C GLU A 325 -139.78 -128.23 -14.90
N PRO A 326 -141.09 -128.62 -14.95
CA PRO A 326 -142.25 -127.79 -15.38
C PRO A 326 -143.39 -127.59 -14.32
N THR A 327 -144.59 -127.08 -14.71
CA THR A 327 -145.83 -127.12 -13.87
C THR A 327 -147.18 -126.85 -14.60
N PRO A 328 -148.33 -127.45 -14.18
CA PRO A 328 -149.72 -127.12 -14.62
C PRO A 328 -150.70 -126.79 -13.46
N SER A 329 -152.00 -126.45 -13.72
CA SER A 329 -153.23 -126.77 -12.89
C SER A 329 -154.51 -125.95 -13.22
N ARG A 330 -155.73 -126.53 -13.03
CA ARG A 330 -156.73 -126.17 -11.96
C ARG A 330 -158.24 -126.56 -12.18
N ASP A 331 -158.91 -127.07 -11.11
CA ASP A 331 -160.34 -127.15 -10.63
C ASP A 331 -161.55 -126.62 -11.48
N SER A 332 -162.84 -127.03 -11.40
CA SER A 332 -163.69 -128.11 -10.75
C SER A 332 -165.17 -127.98 -11.33
N GLN A 333 -166.38 -128.37 -10.81
CA GLN A 333 -166.95 -128.86 -9.51
C GLN A 333 -168.42 -129.45 -9.61
N ALA A 334 -168.75 -130.47 -8.78
CA ALA A 334 -170.03 -130.92 -8.13
C ALA A 334 -171.48 -130.99 -8.76
N VAL A 335 -172.03 -132.24 -8.81
CA VAL A 335 -173.33 -132.78 -8.28
C VAL A 335 -174.73 -132.47 -8.91
N VAL A 336 -175.41 -133.54 -9.42
CA VAL A 336 -176.72 -134.16 -9.01
C VAL A 336 -176.87 -135.46 -9.84
N GLN A 337 -176.51 -136.65 -9.34
CA GLN A 337 -177.33 -137.74 -8.71
C GLN A 337 -178.09 -138.70 -9.68
N LEU A 338 -178.30 -139.94 -9.21
CA LEU A 338 -178.62 -141.16 -10.00
C LEU A 338 -180.00 -141.76 -9.68
N ARG A 339 -180.68 -142.31 -10.70
CA ARG A 339 -181.18 -143.71 -10.84
C ARG A 339 -182.15 -143.84 -12.03
N GLU A 340 -182.32 -145.06 -12.56
CA GLU A 340 -183.13 -145.41 -13.75
C GLU A 340 -182.54 -144.94 -15.11
N GLU A 341 -181.51 -145.52 -15.73
CA GLU A 341 -180.76 -146.79 -15.54
C GLU A 341 -181.62 -148.02 -15.21
N ILE A 342 -182.28 -148.61 -16.23
CA ILE A 342 -182.38 -150.07 -16.43
C ILE A 342 -183.04 -150.48 -17.76
N GLU A 343 -183.99 -149.71 -18.32
CA GLU A 343 -184.86 -150.19 -19.43
C GLU A 343 -185.25 -149.05 -20.41
N GLN A 344 -184.43 -148.57 -21.35
CA GLN A 344 -183.25 -149.04 -22.09
C GLN A 344 -183.49 -150.05 -23.24
N LEU A 345 -184.05 -151.24 -23.00
CA LEU A 345 -183.97 -152.35 -23.96
C LEU A 345 -185.28 -152.66 -24.73
N ARG A 346 -186.23 -151.72 -24.76
CA ARG A 346 -187.47 -151.88 -25.53
C ARG A 346 -187.62 -150.93 -26.71
N GLU A 347 -187.23 -151.49 -27.85
CA GLU A 347 -188.09 -151.55 -29.04
C GLU A 347 -188.41 -150.16 -29.65
N GLU A 348 -187.53 -149.51 -30.40
CA GLU A 348 -186.45 -150.06 -31.25
C GLU A 348 -186.95 -151.06 -32.33
N VAL A 349 -188.26 -151.37 -32.34
CA VAL A 349 -188.92 -152.24 -33.33
C VAL A 349 -189.77 -151.43 -34.31
N GLU A 350 -190.60 -150.49 -33.85
CA GLU A 350 -191.49 -149.75 -34.75
C GLU A 350 -190.72 -148.70 -35.61
N THR A 351 -189.46 -148.46 -35.27
CA THR A 351 -188.41 -147.85 -36.13
C THR A 351 -188.22 -148.53 -37.49
N TYR A 352 -188.60 -149.79 -37.66
CA TYR A 352 -188.48 -150.49 -38.95
C TYR A 352 -189.65 -150.27 -39.92
N LYS A 353 -190.77 -149.73 -39.45
CA LYS A 353 -192.00 -149.56 -40.25
C LYS A 353 -192.06 -148.23 -41.00
N SER A 354 -191.45 -147.19 -40.42
CA SER A 354 -191.16 -145.92 -41.09
C SER A 354 -190.18 -146.12 -42.26
N ALA A 355 -189.17 -146.96 -42.08
CA ALA A 355 -188.12 -147.21 -43.08
C ALA A 355 -188.65 -147.67 -44.44
N ALA A 356 -189.56 -148.65 -44.48
CA ALA A 356 -189.97 -149.31 -45.72
C ALA A 356 -190.65 -148.38 -46.73
N LYS A 357 -191.49 -147.43 -46.28
CA LYS A 357 -192.15 -146.46 -47.19
C LYS A 357 -191.23 -145.33 -47.63
N GLN A 358 -190.29 -144.93 -46.79
CA GLN A 358 -189.39 -143.81 -47.07
C GLN A 358 -188.32 -144.16 -48.12
N VAL A 359 -187.82 -145.41 -48.11
CA VAL A 359 -186.84 -145.91 -49.10
C VAL A 359 -187.39 -145.84 -50.54
N GLN A 360 -188.68 -146.14 -50.76
CA GLN A 360 -189.25 -146.15 -52.11
C GLN A 360 -189.41 -144.74 -52.70
N THR A 361 -189.63 -143.72 -51.87
CA THR A 361 -189.57 -142.31 -52.31
C THR A 361 -188.15 -141.80 -52.51
N GLN A 362 -187.19 -142.27 -51.70
CA GLN A 362 -185.79 -141.83 -51.79
C GLN A 362 -185.14 -142.30 -53.10
N SER A 363 -185.36 -143.57 -53.48
CA SER A 363 -184.80 -144.18 -54.70
C SER A 363 -185.20 -143.49 -56.02
N ALA A 364 -186.20 -142.61 -56.02
CA ALA A 364 -186.53 -141.79 -57.18
C ALA A 364 -185.62 -140.56 -57.29
N LEU A 365 -185.38 -139.86 -56.17
CA LEU A 365 -184.57 -138.64 -56.11
C LEU A 365 -183.09 -138.90 -56.39
N ASP A 366 -182.56 -140.00 -55.84
CA ASP A 366 -181.14 -140.35 -55.97
C ASP A 366 -180.74 -140.62 -57.45
N LYS A 367 -181.71 -140.96 -58.30
CA LYS A 367 -181.48 -141.26 -59.73
C LYS A 367 -181.28 -140.01 -60.58
N ASP A 368 -182.03 -138.94 -60.30
CA ASP A 368 -181.88 -137.65 -60.99
C ASP A 368 -180.62 -136.92 -60.53
N ALA A 369 -180.26 -137.04 -59.24
CA ALA A 369 -179.00 -136.52 -58.69
C ALA A 369 -177.76 -137.08 -59.41
N LEU A 370 -177.77 -138.37 -59.76
CA LEU A 370 -176.64 -139.03 -60.44
C LEU A 370 -176.38 -138.48 -61.85
N ILE A 371 -177.43 -138.00 -62.55
CA ILE A 371 -177.34 -137.41 -63.90
C ILE A 371 -176.73 -136.00 -63.85
N ALA A 372 -177.03 -135.22 -62.80
CA ALA A 372 -176.36 -133.94 -62.55
C ALA A 372 -174.87 -134.13 -62.22
N GLN A 373 -174.51 -135.21 -61.52
CA GLN A 373 -173.11 -135.45 -61.12
C GLN A 373 -172.20 -135.85 -62.29
N THR A 374 -172.68 -136.61 -63.28
CA THR A 374 -171.88 -136.97 -64.46
C THR A 374 -171.60 -135.75 -65.36
N THR A 375 -172.60 -134.90 -65.59
CA THR A 375 -172.42 -133.67 -66.40
C THR A 375 -171.42 -132.68 -65.79
N ALA A 376 -171.24 -132.66 -64.47
CA ALA A 376 -170.22 -131.84 -63.82
C ALA A 376 -168.77 -132.34 -64.02
N LEU A 377 -168.57 -133.65 -64.16
CA LEU A 377 -167.22 -134.26 -64.25
C LEU A 377 -166.54 -134.03 -65.60
N ASP A 378 -167.28 -134.06 -66.71
CA ASP A 378 -166.69 -133.87 -68.03
C ASP A 378 -166.32 -132.40 -68.30
N ALA A 379 -167.03 -131.44 -67.69
CA ALA A 379 -166.62 -130.03 -67.69
C ALA A 379 -165.26 -129.81 -66.99
N LEU A 380 -165.00 -130.52 -65.88
CA LEU A 380 -163.73 -130.43 -65.15
C LEU A 380 -162.54 -131.03 -65.94
N ARG A 381 -162.77 -132.10 -66.71
CA ARG A 381 -161.71 -132.70 -67.55
C ARG A 381 -161.21 -131.77 -68.64
N ALA A 382 -162.10 -130.95 -69.23
CA ALA A 382 -161.73 -130.00 -70.26
C ALA A 382 -160.75 -128.92 -69.76
N THR A 383 -160.92 -128.43 -68.52
CA THR A 383 -160.05 -127.38 -67.96
C THR A 383 -158.64 -127.91 -67.65
N HIS A 384 -158.52 -129.16 -67.20
CA HIS A 384 -157.22 -129.73 -66.82
C HIS A 384 -156.30 -129.99 -68.04
N LEU A 385 -156.85 -130.30 -69.22
CA LEU A 385 -156.06 -130.47 -70.45
C LEU A 385 -155.45 -129.14 -70.93
N ALA A 386 -156.16 -128.02 -70.80
CA ALA A 386 -155.64 -126.69 -71.14
C ALA A 386 -154.46 -126.28 -70.24
N ALA A 387 -154.49 -126.66 -68.95
CA ALA A 387 -153.43 -126.34 -68.00
C ALA A 387 -152.10 -127.05 -68.33
N VAL A 388 -152.14 -128.31 -68.78
CA VAL A 388 -150.92 -129.09 -69.11
C VAL A 388 -150.18 -128.47 -70.30
N ALA A 389 -150.90 -128.11 -71.37
CA ALA A 389 -150.32 -127.45 -72.55
C ALA A 389 -149.64 -126.10 -72.22
N SER A 390 -150.05 -125.43 -71.13
CA SER A 390 -149.40 -124.21 -70.66
C SER A 390 -148.10 -124.46 -69.90
N HIS A 391 -147.83 -125.68 -69.43
CA HIS A 391 -146.63 -126.00 -68.64
C HIS A 391 -145.44 -126.36 -69.53
N ASP A 392 -145.66 -127.18 -70.55
CA ASP A 392 -144.61 -127.61 -71.50
C ASP A 392 -143.95 -126.42 -72.22
N ALA A 393 -144.72 -125.35 -72.47
CA ALA A 393 -144.23 -124.10 -73.07
C ALA A 393 -143.25 -123.30 -72.18
N HIS A 394 -143.23 -123.55 -70.86
CA HIS A 394 -142.27 -122.88 -69.96
C HIS A 394 -140.94 -123.61 -69.84
N VAL A 395 -140.92 -124.94 -69.97
CA VAL A 395 -139.71 -125.76 -69.78
C VAL A 395 -138.65 -125.43 -70.84
N THR A 396 -139.05 -125.20 -72.09
CA THR A 396 -138.15 -124.81 -73.19
C THR A 396 -137.43 -123.48 -72.91
N THR A 397 -138.15 -122.48 -72.38
CA THR A 397 -137.58 -121.15 -72.06
C THR A 397 -136.57 -121.15 -70.91
N SER A 398 -136.42 -122.27 -70.19
CA SER A 398 -135.38 -122.40 -69.16
C SER A 398 -134.00 -122.75 -69.74
N GLY A 399 -133.94 -123.54 -70.82
CA GLY A 399 -132.67 -124.04 -71.38
C GLY A 399 -131.81 -122.94 -71.99
N GLU A 400 -132.44 -121.99 -72.70
CA GLU A 400 -131.78 -120.82 -73.32
C GLU A 400 -131.09 -119.90 -72.28
N LYS A 401 -131.44 -120.04 -71.00
CA LYS A 401 -130.95 -119.19 -69.91
C LYS A 401 -129.62 -119.67 -69.32
N ASP A 402 -129.38 -120.98 -69.35
CA ASP A 402 -128.17 -121.59 -68.76
C ASP A 402 -126.96 -121.44 -69.69
N GLU A 403 -127.15 -121.48 -71.02
CA GLU A 403 -126.09 -121.17 -71.99
C GLU A 403 -125.57 -119.72 -71.84
N LEU A 404 -126.47 -118.79 -71.50
CA LEU A 404 -126.15 -117.38 -71.28
C LEU A 404 -125.28 -117.15 -70.03
N LEU A 405 -125.41 -117.99 -69.00
CA LEU A 405 -124.57 -117.92 -67.79
C LEU A 405 -123.13 -118.37 -68.08
N ILE A 406 -122.95 -119.46 -68.83
CA ILE A 406 -121.63 -119.98 -69.21
C ILE A 406 -120.82 -118.93 -69.98
N LEU A 407 -121.48 -118.19 -70.88
CA LEU A 407 -120.82 -117.09 -71.61
C LEU A 407 -120.36 -115.98 -70.66
N ARG A 408 -121.21 -115.58 -69.70
CA ARG A 408 -120.93 -114.50 -68.75
C ARG A 408 -119.75 -114.81 -67.82
N ASP A 409 -119.60 -116.06 -67.40
CA ASP A 409 -118.46 -116.47 -66.56
C ASP A 409 -117.13 -116.45 -67.32
N SER A 410 -117.13 -116.69 -68.64
CA SER A 410 -115.93 -116.53 -69.47
C SER A 410 -115.48 -115.06 -69.59
N GLU A 411 -116.42 -114.14 -69.81
CA GLU A 411 -116.15 -112.68 -69.83
C GLU A 411 -115.60 -112.20 -68.48
N LEU A 412 -116.09 -112.75 -67.35
CA LEU A 412 -115.58 -112.43 -66.02
C LEU A 412 -114.17 -112.99 -65.75
N HIS A 413 -113.76 -114.08 -66.42
CA HIS A 413 -112.41 -114.60 -66.32
C HIS A 413 -111.40 -113.74 -67.09
N GLU A 414 -111.73 -113.35 -68.32
CA GLU A 414 -110.91 -112.41 -69.11
C GLU A 414 -110.78 -111.05 -68.42
N ALA A 415 -111.88 -110.52 -67.87
CA ALA A 415 -111.86 -109.27 -67.11
C ALA A 415 -110.87 -109.33 -65.93
N ARG A 416 -110.85 -110.43 -65.16
CA ARG A 416 -109.87 -110.64 -64.07
C ARG A 416 -108.43 -110.65 -64.59
N GLY A 417 -108.15 -111.38 -65.67
CA GLY A 417 -106.82 -111.37 -66.30
C GLY A 417 -106.34 -109.98 -66.71
N THR A 418 -107.23 -109.11 -67.20
CA THR A 418 -106.86 -107.71 -67.49
C THR A 418 -106.64 -106.86 -66.23
N VAL A 419 -107.40 -107.10 -65.15
CA VAL A 419 -107.19 -106.41 -63.87
C VAL A 419 -105.85 -106.81 -63.24
N ASP A 420 -105.51 -108.10 -63.25
CA ASP A 420 -104.24 -108.60 -62.69
C ASP A 420 -103.03 -108.05 -63.48
N PHE A 421 -103.14 -107.97 -64.82
CA PHE A 421 -102.15 -107.33 -65.68
C PHE A 421 -102.01 -105.82 -65.38
N LEU A 422 -103.13 -105.11 -65.20
CA LEU A 422 -103.12 -103.69 -64.86
C LEU A 422 -102.58 -103.42 -63.44
N GLN A 423 -102.81 -104.31 -62.48
CA GLN A 423 -102.19 -104.23 -61.15
C GLN A 423 -100.68 -104.44 -61.24
N LEU A 424 -100.21 -105.43 -62.01
CA LEU A 424 -98.78 -105.66 -62.21
C LEU A 424 -98.10 -104.46 -62.90
N ALA A 425 -98.76 -103.87 -63.90
CA ALA A 425 -98.29 -102.63 -64.55
C ALA A 425 -98.28 -101.44 -63.59
N ALA A 426 -99.27 -101.30 -62.71
CA ALA A 426 -99.32 -100.24 -61.70
C ALA A 426 -98.22 -100.39 -60.64
N VAL A 427 -97.90 -101.62 -60.23
CA VAL A 427 -96.75 -101.92 -59.36
C VAL A 427 -95.43 -101.60 -60.06
N GLY A 428 -95.30 -101.90 -61.36
CA GLY A 428 -94.17 -101.48 -62.18
C GLY A 428 -93.98 -99.96 -62.16
N ALA A 429 -95.02 -99.21 -62.51
CA ALA A 429 -95.01 -97.74 -62.51
C ALA A 429 -94.76 -97.14 -61.11
N ALA A 430 -95.24 -97.78 -60.04
CA ALA A 430 -94.96 -97.36 -58.66
C ALA A 430 -93.48 -97.53 -58.30
N ASN A 431 -92.86 -98.65 -58.71
CA ASN A 431 -91.42 -98.87 -58.52
C ASN A 431 -90.57 -97.91 -59.36
N GLU A 432 -90.99 -97.58 -60.58
CA GLU A 432 -90.34 -96.55 -61.40
C GLU A 432 -90.46 -95.15 -60.76
N MET A 433 -91.64 -94.77 -60.25
CA MET A 433 -91.79 -93.51 -59.52
C MET A 433 -90.94 -93.46 -58.26
N ALA A 434 -90.84 -94.56 -57.50
CA ALA A 434 -89.96 -94.63 -56.34
C ALA A 434 -88.48 -94.46 -56.75
N SER A 435 -88.04 -95.14 -57.82
CA SER A 435 -86.67 -94.98 -58.34
C SER A 435 -86.37 -93.56 -58.82
N LEU A 436 -87.34 -92.90 -59.46
CA LEU A 436 -87.21 -91.50 -59.90
C LEU A 436 -87.25 -90.50 -58.75
N GLN A 437 -87.97 -90.80 -57.66
CA GLN A 437 -87.92 -90.02 -56.41
C GLN A 437 -86.55 -90.16 -55.75
N ASP A 438 -86.01 -91.37 -55.64
CA ASP A 438 -84.65 -91.65 -55.14
C ASP A 438 -83.58 -90.90 -55.95
N GLU A 439 -83.69 -90.87 -57.28
CA GLU A 439 -82.78 -90.13 -58.16
C GLU A 439 -82.95 -88.61 -58.06
N LEU A 440 -84.19 -88.11 -57.89
CA LEU A 440 -84.47 -86.70 -57.64
C LEU A 440 -83.94 -86.24 -56.28
N GLU A 441 -84.02 -87.07 -55.23
CA GLU A 441 -83.41 -86.75 -53.94
C GLU A 441 -81.88 -86.79 -54.00
N ARG A 442 -81.27 -87.78 -54.67
CA ARG A 442 -79.81 -87.83 -54.87
C ARG A 442 -79.29 -86.62 -55.64
N THR A 443 -79.97 -86.22 -56.72
CA THR A 443 -79.61 -85.01 -57.48
C THR A 443 -79.87 -83.73 -56.69
N ARG A 444 -80.90 -83.66 -55.84
CA ARG A 444 -81.14 -82.55 -54.92
C ARG A 444 -80.08 -82.44 -53.83
N VAL A 445 -79.60 -83.56 -53.27
CA VAL A 445 -78.47 -83.60 -52.33
C VAL A 445 -77.19 -83.11 -53.02
N GLY A 446 -76.86 -83.64 -54.20
CA GLY A 446 -75.69 -83.16 -54.97
C GLY A 446 -75.78 -81.68 -55.36
N ALA A 447 -76.97 -81.17 -55.66
CA ALA A 447 -77.21 -79.74 -55.87
C ALA A 447 -77.00 -78.91 -54.59
N SER A 448 -77.39 -79.44 -53.43
CA SER A 448 -77.14 -78.80 -52.12
C SER A 448 -75.65 -78.82 -51.74
N GLU A 449 -74.94 -79.91 -52.00
CA GLU A 449 -73.50 -80.05 -51.75
C GLU A 449 -72.68 -79.12 -52.65
N THR A 450 -73.01 -79.06 -53.94
CA THR A 450 -72.35 -78.13 -54.88
C THR A 450 -72.68 -76.67 -54.56
N HIS A 451 -73.90 -76.36 -54.09
CA HIS A 451 -74.22 -75.01 -53.60
C HIS A 451 -73.46 -74.66 -52.32
N ALA A 452 -73.33 -75.58 -51.36
CA ALA A 452 -72.54 -75.38 -50.15
C ALA A 452 -71.04 -75.16 -50.46
N ALA A 453 -70.47 -75.96 -51.38
CA ALA A 453 -69.11 -75.77 -51.86
C ALA A 453 -68.93 -74.42 -52.59
N LEU A 454 -69.92 -73.97 -53.37
CA LEU A 454 -69.89 -72.66 -54.02
C LEU A 454 -69.93 -71.53 -53.00
N LEU A 455 -70.73 -71.63 -51.93
CA LEU A 455 -70.72 -70.67 -50.82
C LEU A 455 -69.40 -70.66 -50.06
N GLU A 456 -68.77 -71.81 -49.82
CA GLU A 456 -67.43 -71.90 -49.23
C GLU A 456 -66.39 -71.17 -50.10
N LYS A 457 -66.45 -71.35 -51.43
CA LYS A 457 -65.56 -70.66 -52.37
C LYS A 457 -65.86 -69.16 -52.47
N GLN A 458 -67.11 -68.74 -52.36
CA GLN A 458 -67.48 -67.32 -52.28
C GLN A 458 -66.89 -66.67 -51.02
N VAL A 459 -67.03 -67.30 -49.85
CA VAL A 459 -66.41 -66.84 -48.60
C VAL A 459 -64.87 -66.81 -48.72
N GLN A 460 -64.26 -67.80 -49.37
CA GLN A 460 -62.82 -67.82 -49.63
C GLN A 460 -62.37 -66.67 -50.55
N ILE A 461 -63.16 -66.33 -51.58
CA ILE A 461 -62.91 -65.18 -52.47
C ILE A 461 -63.05 -63.85 -51.71
N GLU A 462 -64.06 -63.71 -50.85
CA GLU A 462 -64.27 -62.50 -50.04
C GLU A 462 -63.14 -62.31 -49.00
N GLN A 463 -62.67 -63.39 -48.38
CA GLN A 463 -61.49 -63.36 -47.51
C GLN A 463 -60.24 -62.91 -48.27
N LEU A 464 -59.94 -63.53 -49.42
CA LEU A 464 -58.80 -63.17 -50.27
C LEU A 464 -58.87 -61.72 -50.77
N ASN A 465 -60.06 -61.22 -51.13
CA ASN A 465 -60.27 -59.82 -51.50
C ASN A 465 -60.02 -58.87 -50.32
N SER A 466 -60.44 -59.26 -49.10
CA SER A 466 -60.20 -58.45 -47.89
C SER A 466 -58.73 -58.40 -47.50
N ASP A 467 -57.99 -59.49 -47.69
CA ASP A 467 -56.56 -59.58 -47.43
C ASP A 467 -55.74 -58.86 -48.53
N LEU A 468 -56.17 -58.93 -49.79
CA LEU A 468 -55.61 -58.16 -50.90
C LEU A 468 -55.76 -56.64 -50.66
N LEU A 469 -56.95 -56.19 -50.25
CA LEU A 469 -57.20 -54.79 -49.92
C LEU A 469 -56.36 -54.33 -48.71
N ARG A 470 -56.22 -55.19 -47.68
CA ARG A 470 -55.32 -54.91 -46.54
C ARG A 470 -53.85 -54.82 -46.97
N GLY A 471 -53.44 -55.67 -47.92
CA GLY A 471 -52.11 -55.63 -48.54
C GLY A 471 -51.87 -54.35 -49.33
N GLN A 472 -52.84 -53.90 -50.13
CA GLN A 472 -52.76 -52.64 -50.89
C GLN A 472 -52.67 -51.42 -49.98
N LEU A 473 -53.44 -51.37 -48.88
CA LEU A 473 -53.35 -50.30 -47.89
C LEU A 473 -51.98 -50.31 -47.17
N ALA A 474 -51.49 -51.49 -46.76
CA ALA A 474 -50.16 -51.61 -46.18
C ALA A 474 -49.03 -51.23 -47.15
N GLU A 475 -49.18 -51.51 -48.45
CA GLU A 475 -48.24 -51.05 -49.48
C GLU A 475 -48.31 -49.52 -49.65
N GLN A 476 -49.51 -48.93 -49.59
CA GLN A 476 -49.68 -47.47 -49.65
C GLN A 476 -49.03 -46.77 -48.45
N ASP A 477 -49.20 -47.30 -47.23
CA ASP A 477 -48.53 -46.79 -46.03
C ASP A 477 -47.00 -46.96 -46.10
N LEU A 478 -46.51 -48.08 -46.65
CA LEU A 478 -45.08 -48.29 -46.88
C LEU A 478 -44.52 -47.31 -47.93
N ARG A 479 -45.25 -47.05 -49.02
CA ARG A 479 -44.87 -46.03 -50.03
C ARG A 479 -44.86 -44.62 -49.44
N ALA A 480 -45.83 -44.27 -48.59
CA ALA A 480 -45.87 -42.98 -47.90
C ALA A 480 -44.69 -42.81 -46.92
N THR A 481 -44.41 -43.82 -46.10
CA THR A 481 -43.27 -43.78 -45.17
C THR A 481 -41.91 -43.81 -45.88
N LEU A 482 -41.80 -44.47 -47.04
CA LEU A 482 -40.61 -44.37 -47.91
C LEU A 482 -40.44 -42.94 -48.45
N PHE A 483 -41.49 -42.31 -48.96
CA PHE A 483 -41.44 -40.92 -49.43
C PHE A 483 -41.01 -39.94 -48.32
N ASP A 484 -41.56 -40.08 -47.10
CA ASP A 484 -41.13 -39.29 -45.94
C ASP A 484 -39.65 -39.51 -45.58
N LYS A 485 -39.14 -40.74 -45.72
CA LYS A 485 -37.73 -41.07 -45.48
C LYS A 485 -36.82 -40.58 -46.59
N GLU A 486 -37.25 -40.58 -47.85
CA GLU A 486 -36.53 -39.97 -48.96
C GLU A 486 -36.45 -38.44 -48.78
N ALA A 487 -37.53 -37.79 -48.34
CA ALA A 487 -37.55 -36.38 -48.00
C ALA A 487 -36.64 -36.06 -46.78
N GLU A 488 -36.62 -36.91 -45.76
CA GLU A 488 -35.69 -36.78 -44.63
C GLU A 488 -34.22 -36.95 -45.07
N LEU A 489 -33.94 -37.92 -45.96
CA LEU A 489 -32.61 -38.11 -46.56
C LEU A 489 -32.23 -36.96 -47.51
N GLY A 490 -33.20 -36.28 -48.14
CA GLY A 490 -32.99 -35.01 -48.85
C GLY A 490 -32.45 -33.95 -47.89
N ARG A 491 -33.24 -33.58 -46.87
CA ARG A 491 -32.85 -32.59 -45.85
C ARG A 491 -31.50 -32.90 -45.21
N ARG A 492 -31.21 -34.17 -44.91
CA ARG A 492 -29.91 -34.60 -44.34
C ARG A 492 -28.73 -34.47 -45.32
N ARG A 493 -28.95 -34.53 -46.63
CA ARG A 493 -27.92 -34.19 -47.64
C ARG A 493 -27.72 -32.68 -47.72
N ASP A 494 -28.79 -31.90 -47.73
CA ASP A 494 -28.73 -30.43 -47.81
C ASP A 494 -28.07 -29.82 -46.56
N GLU A 495 -28.41 -30.33 -45.37
CA GLU A 495 -27.70 -30.02 -44.13
C GLU A 495 -26.21 -30.38 -44.18
N ARG A 496 -25.86 -31.48 -44.87
CA ARG A 496 -24.47 -31.92 -44.98
C ARG A 496 -23.68 -31.04 -45.93
N THR A 497 -24.22 -30.69 -47.10
CA THR A 497 -23.58 -29.77 -48.03
C THR A 497 -23.47 -28.36 -47.46
N SER A 498 -24.45 -27.90 -46.67
CA SER A 498 -24.34 -26.65 -45.88
C SER A 498 -23.16 -26.71 -44.90
N ARG A 499 -23.03 -27.78 -44.11
CA ARG A 499 -21.91 -27.95 -43.16
C ARG A 499 -20.55 -28.12 -43.86
N GLU A 500 -20.51 -28.72 -45.04
CA GLU A 500 -19.29 -28.82 -45.85
C GLU A 500 -18.91 -27.45 -46.46
N ALA A 501 -19.89 -26.62 -46.83
CA ALA A 501 -19.66 -25.21 -47.22
C ALA A 501 -19.23 -24.32 -46.04
N GLU A 502 -19.85 -24.46 -44.87
CA GLU A 502 -19.44 -23.78 -43.63
C GLU A 502 -18.02 -24.19 -43.20
N SER A 503 -17.70 -25.48 -43.28
CA SER A 503 -16.36 -26.01 -42.97
C SER A 503 -15.28 -25.47 -43.91
N THR A 504 -15.54 -25.44 -45.21
CA THR A 504 -14.59 -24.87 -46.20
C THR A 504 -14.46 -23.36 -46.07
N ALA A 505 -15.55 -22.63 -45.76
CA ALA A 505 -15.50 -21.22 -45.42
C ALA A 505 -14.65 -20.96 -44.16
N LEU A 506 -14.88 -21.71 -43.07
CA LEU A 506 -14.08 -21.62 -41.85
C LEU A 506 -12.61 -21.94 -42.11
N GLN A 507 -12.30 -22.99 -42.88
CA GLN A 507 -10.94 -23.34 -43.26
C GLN A 507 -10.24 -22.22 -44.04
N SER A 508 -10.96 -21.50 -44.91
CA SER A 508 -10.43 -20.30 -45.59
C SER A 508 -10.17 -19.12 -44.65
N THR A 509 -10.94 -18.98 -43.56
CA THR A 509 -10.66 -17.96 -42.53
C THR A 509 -9.47 -18.34 -41.65
N VAL A 510 -9.28 -19.63 -41.36
CA VAL A 510 -8.11 -20.13 -40.61
C VAL A 510 -6.83 -19.88 -41.39
N THR A 511 -6.75 -20.27 -42.67
CA THR A 511 -5.54 -20.03 -43.48
C THR A 511 -5.26 -18.54 -43.68
N ARG A 512 -6.29 -17.69 -43.77
CA ARG A 512 -6.10 -16.22 -43.78
C ARG A 512 -5.49 -15.72 -42.46
N LEU A 513 -5.99 -16.17 -41.31
CA LEU A 513 -5.47 -15.81 -40.00
C LEU A 513 -4.05 -16.35 -39.75
N GLU A 514 -3.70 -17.52 -40.30
CA GLU A 514 -2.34 -18.06 -40.28
C GLU A 514 -1.37 -17.18 -41.09
N ILE A 515 -1.79 -16.68 -42.25
CA ILE A 515 -1.02 -15.73 -43.07
C ILE A 515 -0.87 -14.37 -42.35
N GLU A 516 -1.95 -13.84 -41.78
CA GLU A 516 -1.92 -12.60 -40.98
C GLU A 516 -0.96 -12.74 -39.78
N LEU A 517 -1.00 -13.87 -39.06
CA LEU A 517 -0.14 -14.15 -37.92
C LEU A 517 1.33 -14.36 -38.34
N ALA A 518 1.59 -14.99 -39.49
CA ALA A 518 2.94 -15.09 -40.06
C ALA A 518 3.51 -13.70 -40.42
N ALA A 519 2.71 -12.82 -41.02
CA ALA A 519 3.11 -11.45 -41.35
C ALA A 519 3.40 -10.60 -40.09
N VAL A 520 2.57 -10.72 -39.06
CA VAL A 520 2.81 -10.07 -37.75
C VAL A 520 4.10 -10.58 -37.10
N ASN A 521 4.36 -11.89 -37.15
CA ASN A 521 5.62 -12.45 -36.64
C ASN A 521 6.85 -11.96 -37.40
N GLN A 522 6.79 -11.82 -38.73
CA GLN A 522 7.88 -11.23 -39.52
C GLN A 522 8.11 -9.75 -39.14
N LEU A 523 7.04 -8.96 -38.96
CA LEU A 523 7.15 -7.56 -38.53
C LEU A 523 7.72 -7.42 -37.10
N LEU A 524 7.38 -8.35 -36.21
CA LEU A 524 7.99 -8.40 -34.87
C LEU A 524 9.48 -8.78 -34.94
N GLN A 525 9.86 -9.74 -35.79
CA GLN A 525 11.27 -10.11 -36.00
C GLN A 525 12.09 -8.97 -36.60
N SER A 526 11.58 -8.25 -37.60
CA SER A 526 12.28 -7.08 -38.14
C SER A 526 12.40 -5.98 -37.08
N ARG A 527 11.33 -5.72 -36.31
CA ARG A 527 11.37 -4.71 -35.25
C ARG A 527 12.31 -5.06 -34.10
N VAL A 528 12.46 -6.33 -33.75
CA VAL A 528 13.47 -6.79 -32.78
C VAL A 528 14.88 -6.58 -33.35
N SER A 529 15.11 -6.89 -34.63
CA SER A 529 16.39 -6.62 -35.31
C SER A 529 16.74 -5.11 -35.28
N ASP A 530 15.78 -4.25 -35.64
CA ASP A 530 15.94 -2.79 -35.56
C ASP A 530 16.37 -2.33 -34.15
N LEU A 531 15.72 -2.85 -33.12
CA LEU A 531 16.01 -2.48 -31.72
C LEU A 531 17.39 -3.00 -31.25
N VAL A 532 17.83 -4.18 -31.71
CA VAL A 532 19.19 -4.69 -31.46
C VAL A 532 20.25 -3.83 -32.17
N ASN A 533 19.97 -3.41 -33.41
CA ASN A 533 20.84 -2.50 -34.17
C ASN A 533 20.88 -1.09 -33.52
N GLN A 534 19.76 -0.60 -32.98
CA GLN A 534 19.72 0.65 -32.22
C GLN A 534 20.46 0.56 -30.88
N ASN A 535 20.29 -0.51 -30.12
CA ASN A 535 21.01 -0.71 -28.85
C ASN A 535 22.52 -0.82 -29.07
N SER A 536 22.99 -1.63 -30.02
CA SER A 536 24.43 -1.74 -30.30
C SER A 536 25.05 -0.44 -30.85
N ALA A 537 24.27 0.40 -31.55
CA ALA A 537 24.69 1.75 -31.92
C ALA A 537 24.76 2.71 -30.71
N LEU A 538 23.85 2.59 -29.74
CA LEU A 538 23.90 3.34 -28.49
C LEU A 538 25.06 2.89 -27.59
N GLU A 539 25.29 1.59 -27.45
CA GLU A 539 26.42 1.00 -26.72
C GLU A 539 27.77 1.47 -27.30
N ARG A 540 27.91 1.47 -28.63
CA ARG A 540 29.09 2.06 -29.30
C ARG A 540 29.26 3.54 -28.94
N ARG A 541 28.20 4.35 -29.03
CA ARG A 541 28.25 5.79 -28.69
C ARG A 541 28.56 6.05 -27.21
N ILE A 542 28.09 5.19 -26.31
CA ILE A 542 28.44 5.23 -24.88
C ILE A 542 29.91 4.90 -24.68
N GLY A 543 30.44 3.89 -25.39
CA GLY A 543 31.87 3.56 -25.38
C GLY A 543 32.75 4.69 -25.92
N GLU A 544 32.38 5.27 -27.07
CA GLU A 544 33.07 6.43 -27.67
C GLU A 544 33.07 7.65 -26.73
N ALA A 545 31.93 7.95 -26.10
CA ALA A 545 31.83 9.02 -25.11
C ALA A 545 32.65 8.73 -23.84
N ALA A 546 32.68 7.49 -23.36
CA ALA A 546 33.48 7.09 -22.21
C ALA A 546 34.98 7.20 -22.49
N VAL A 547 35.45 6.80 -23.68
CA VAL A 547 36.85 6.99 -24.10
C VAL A 547 37.19 8.47 -24.15
N SER A 548 36.39 9.30 -24.84
CA SER A 548 36.65 10.74 -24.95
C SER A 548 36.60 11.47 -23.60
N PHE A 549 35.75 11.03 -22.67
CA PHE A 549 35.72 11.57 -21.31
C PHE A 549 36.96 11.16 -20.50
N ASN A 550 37.44 9.92 -20.68
CA ASN A 550 38.65 9.44 -20.02
C ASN A 550 39.91 10.14 -20.57
N GLU A 551 39.97 10.42 -21.87
CA GLU A 551 40.99 11.27 -22.51
C GLU A 551 40.97 12.70 -21.94
N GLN A 552 39.78 13.28 -21.71
CA GLN A 552 39.64 14.60 -21.07
C GLN A 552 40.06 14.61 -19.60
N ILE A 553 39.80 13.54 -18.85
CA ILE A 553 40.33 13.36 -17.48
C ILE A 553 41.85 13.31 -17.54
N GLN A 554 42.43 12.44 -18.38
CA GLN A 554 43.88 12.27 -18.46
C GLN A 554 44.58 13.57 -18.88
N ALA A 555 44.09 14.28 -19.90
CA ALA A 555 44.64 15.57 -20.31
C ALA A 555 44.51 16.65 -19.22
N ARG A 556 43.48 16.57 -18.36
CA ARG A 556 43.32 17.46 -17.20
C ARG A 556 44.27 17.10 -16.05
N ASP A 557 44.49 15.81 -15.79
CA ASP A 557 45.44 15.36 -14.78
C ASP A 557 46.90 15.64 -15.20
N ASP A 558 47.24 15.49 -16.49
CA ASP A 558 48.52 15.91 -17.05
C ASP A 558 48.72 17.43 -16.91
N ALA A 559 47.70 18.23 -17.20
CA ALA A 559 47.74 19.69 -17.02
C ALA A 559 47.90 20.08 -15.54
N LEU A 560 47.17 19.44 -14.62
CA LEU A 560 47.30 19.65 -13.17
C LEU A 560 48.66 19.17 -12.64
N SER A 561 49.25 18.15 -13.26
CA SER A 561 50.61 17.67 -12.96
C SER A 561 51.66 18.70 -13.38
N ALA A 562 51.54 19.27 -14.59
CA ALA A 562 52.38 20.36 -15.06
C ALA A 562 52.24 21.64 -14.20
N GLU A 563 51.01 22.01 -13.83
CA GLU A 563 50.73 23.14 -12.93
C GLU A 563 51.36 22.91 -11.54
N ARG A 564 51.25 21.69 -10.99
CA ARG A 564 51.96 21.30 -9.75
C ARG A 564 53.48 21.36 -9.89
N GLY A 565 54.03 21.04 -11.05
CA GLY A 565 55.45 21.23 -11.37
C GLY A 565 55.86 22.70 -11.23
N VAL A 566 55.21 23.59 -11.98
CA VAL A 566 55.49 25.05 -11.94
C VAL A 566 55.27 25.64 -10.54
N ASN A 567 54.24 25.18 -9.82
CA ASN A 567 53.99 25.61 -8.44
C ASN A 567 55.07 25.10 -7.47
N ASN A 568 55.64 23.90 -7.69
CA ASN A 568 56.73 23.38 -6.88
C ASN A 568 58.06 24.09 -7.20
N ASP A 569 58.32 24.40 -8.47
CA ASP A 569 59.50 25.16 -8.90
C ASP A 569 59.48 26.60 -8.38
N THR A 570 58.32 27.28 -8.40
CA THR A 570 58.17 28.61 -7.79
C THR A 570 58.26 28.57 -6.27
N ILE A 571 57.74 27.53 -5.59
CA ILE A 571 57.97 27.31 -4.15
C ILE A 571 59.46 27.11 -3.85
N ASN A 572 60.21 26.41 -4.71
CA ASN A 572 61.64 26.21 -4.55
C ASN A 572 62.46 27.49 -4.85
N GLY A 573 62.04 28.30 -5.82
CA GLY A 573 62.56 29.65 -6.05
C GLY A 573 62.37 30.57 -4.83
N LEU A 574 61.14 30.67 -4.33
CA LEU A 574 60.82 31.45 -3.12
C LEU A 574 61.57 30.95 -1.87
N ARG A 575 61.87 29.65 -1.77
CA ARG A 575 62.74 29.09 -0.72
C ARG A 575 64.20 29.51 -0.87
N ALA A 576 64.71 29.60 -2.10
CA ALA A 576 66.05 30.10 -2.37
C ALA A 576 66.17 31.60 -2.07
N GLU A 577 65.21 32.40 -2.51
CA GLU A 577 65.10 33.83 -2.17
C GLU A 577 64.99 34.06 -0.65
N LEU A 578 64.20 33.24 0.05
CA LEU A 578 64.10 33.30 1.51
C LEU A 578 65.42 32.93 2.21
N ALA A 579 66.16 31.96 1.67
CA ALA A 579 67.48 31.58 2.19
C ALA A 579 68.53 32.67 1.94
N GLU A 580 68.51 33.32 0.78
CA GLU A 580 69.36 34.47 0.47
C GLU A 580 69.02 35.69 1.36
N ALA A 581 67.72 36.00 1.53
CA ALA A 581 67.26 37.05 2.43
C ALA A 581 67.64 36.77 3.90
N ALA A 582 67.60 35.51 4.33
CA ALA A 582 68.08 35.10 5.65
C ALA A 582 69.61 35.24 5.77
N ALA A 583 70.38 34.88 4.74
CA ALA A 583 71.83 35.06 4.72
C ALA A 583 72.23 36.54 4.74
N LEU A 584 71.51 37.40 4.00
CA LEU A 584 71.70 38.85 3.99
C LEU A 584 71.29 39.48 5.34
N THR A 585 70.22 38.99 5.97
CA THR A 585 69.82 39.42 7.32
C THR A 585 70.89 39.03 8.35
N ASN A 586 71.40 37.79 8.30
CA ASN A 586 72.49 37.33 9.16
C ASN A 586 73.75 38.20 8.98
N ARG A 587 74.12 38.52 7.72
CA ARG A 587 75.22 39.44 7.42
C ARG A 587 75.01 40.82 8.02
N LEU A 588 73.82 41.41 7.84
CA LEU A 588 73.48 42.71 8.44
C LEU A 588 73.49 42.67 9.97
N THR A 589 73.07 41.58 10.61
CA THR A 589 73.19 41.47 12.08
C THR A 589 74.64 41.39 12.56
N VAL A 590 75.53 40.71 11.83
CA VAL A 590 76.98 40.73 12.11
C VAL A 590 77.55 42.13 11.94
N GLU A 591 77.24 42.81 10.84
CA GLU A 591 77.70 44.18 10.53
C GLU A 591 77.18 45.21 11.56
N VAL A 592 75.96 45.05 12.06
CA VAL A 592 75.39 45.85 13.16
C VAL A 592 76.08 45.56 14.50
N ASP A 593 76.40 44.30 14.82
CA ASP A 593 77.10 43.95 16.06
C ASP A 593 78.60 44.29 16.02
N GLU A 594 79.23 44.31 14.84
CA GLU A 594 80.55 44.89 14.62
C GLU A 594 80.51 46.42 14.76
N SER A 595 79.52 47.08 14.17
CA SER A 595 79.31 48.53 14.33
C SER A 595 79.05 48.92 15.79
N ARG A 596 78.29 48.10 16.54
CA ARG A 596 78.09 48.28 17.99
C ARG A 596 79.39 48.13 18.78
N LYS A 597 80.23 47.14 18.48
CA LYS A 597 81.55 46.99 19.12
C LYS A 597 82.47 48.16 18.80
N ALA A 598 82.46 48.65 17.56
CA ALA A 598 83.22 49.83 17.16
C ALA A 598 82.73 51.10 17.88
N LEU A 599 81.41 51.28 18.01
CA LEU A 599 80.82 52.38 18.80
C LEU A 599 81.13 52.25 20.30
N GLN A 600 81.10 51.05 20.86
CA GLN A 600 81.45 50.82 22.27
C GLN A 600 82.93 51.12 22.54
N LEU A 601 83.85 50.67 21.67
CA LEU A 601 85.27 51.02 21.77
C LEU A 601 85.49 52.53 21.63
N PHE A 602 84.76 53.21 20.74
CA PHE A 602 84.79 54.66 20.62
C PHE A 602 84.21 55.38 21.84
N GLU A 603 83.18 54.81 22.49
CA GLU A 603 82.63 55.32 23.75
C GLU A 603 83.61 55.13 24.91
N ASP A 604 84.28 53.97 25.00
CA ASP A 604 85.34 53.70 25.99
C ASP A 604 86.55 54.66 25.79
N ASP A 605 86.99 54.90 24.55
CA ASP A 605 88.04 55.88 24.22
C ASP A 605 87.58 57.34 24.50
N ALA A 606 86.31 57.67 24.24
CA ALA A 606 85.74 58.97 24.56
C ALA A 606 85.64 59.19 26.08
N LEU A 607 85.31 58.15 26.85
CA LEU A 607 85.30 58.18 28.31
C LEU A 607 86.72 58.25 28.89
N ALA A 608 87.70 57.55 28.30
CA ALA A 608 89.10 57.63 28.67
C ALA A 608 89.65 59.05 28.44
N THR A 609 89.46 59.61 27.23
CA THR A 609 89.89 60.99 26.91
C THR A 609 89.14 62.06 27.70
N ALA A 610 87.85 61.85 28.02
CA ALA A 610 87.12 62.70 28.96
C ALA A 610 87.70 62.61 30.39
N GLY A 611 88.13 61.42 30.83
CA GLY A 611 88.84 61.21 32.09
C GLY A 611 90.21 61.88 32.14
N GLU A 612 90.97 61.86 31.04
CA GLU A 612 92.22 62.61 30.89
C GLU A 612 91.99 64.12 30.90
N LEU A 613 90.97 64.61 30.19
CA LEU A 613 90.56 66.02 30.18
C LEU A 613 90.10 66.48 31.56
N HIS A 614 89.29 65.70 32.27
CA HIS A 614 88.90 65.98 33.65
C HIS A 614 90.11 65.99 34.59
N SER A 615 91.05 65.06 34.40
CA SER A 615 92.33 65.04 35.13
C SER A 615 93.25 66.21 34.77
N ALA A 616 93.21 66.72 33.54
CA ALA A 616 93.91 67.93 33.11
C ALA A 616 93.25 69.20 33.69
N LEU A 617 91.92 69.24 33.73
CA LEU A 617 91.12 70.32 34.34
C LEU A 617 91.31 70.38 35.86
N ASN A 618 91.37 69.24 36.54
CA ASN A 618 91.69 69.20 37.97
C ASN A 618 93.14 69.63 38.23
N ARG A 619 94.09 69.28 37.36
CA ARG A 619 95.48 69.79 37.41
C ARG A 619 95.57 71.29 37.11
N SER A 620 94.76 71.84 36.19
CA SER A 620 94.75 73.29 35.92
C SER A 620 94.03 74.06 37.02
N SER A 621 92.94 73.53 37.56
CA SER A 621 92.22 74.05 38.74
C SER A 621 93.13 74.09 39.97
N ALA A 622 93.90 73.03 40.24
CA ALA A 622 94.89 73.01 41.32
C ALA A 622 96.01 74.06 41.12
N LYS A 623 96.50 74.24 39.89
CA LYS A 623 97.42 75.35 39.56
C LYS A 623 96.78 76.71 39.76
N LEU A 624 95.52 76.89 39.36
CA LEU A 624 94.79 78.15 39.46
C LEU A 624 94.50 78.50 40.92
N ALA A 625 94.16 77.52 41.76
CA ALA A 625 94.09 77.66 43.21
C ALA A 625 95.44 78.04 43.85
N ALA A 626 96.55 77.44 43.39
CA ALA A 626 97.89 77.83 43.82
C ALA A 626 98.27 79.26 43.36
N HIS A 627 97.84 79.68 42.16
CA HIS A 627 97.98 81.06 41.70
C HIS A 627 97.12 82.03 42.52
N ILE A 628 95.88 81.69 42.88
CA ILE A 628 95.03 82.48 43.79
C ILE A 628 95.69 82.61 45.16
N ALA A 629 96.23 81.53 45.73
CA ALA A 629 96.95 81.58 47.00
C ALA A 629 98.23 82.44 46.91
N SER A 630 98.93 82.41 45.78
CA SER A 630 100.08 83.28 45.50
C SER A 630 99.67 84.75 45.37
N ILE A 631 98.57 85.04 44.67
CA ILE A 631 98.00 86.40 44.56
C ILE A 631 97.60 86.92 45.93
N ALA A 632 96.87 86.14 46.74
CA ALA A 632 96.48 86.53 48.09
C ALA A 632 97.71 86.77 49.01
N SER A 633 98.80 85.99 48.83
CA SER A 633 100.08 86.22 49.51
C SER A 633 100.75 87.53 49.06
N LEU A 634 100.75 87.81 47.76
CA LEU A 634 101.26 89.07 47.19
C LEU A 634 100.43 90.28 47.62
N GLU A 635 99.11 90.18 47.67
CA GLU A 635 98.21 91.22 48.18
C GLU A 635 98.43 91.47 49.68
N ASN A 636 98.64 90.42 50.48
CA ASN A 636 98.97 90.52 51.90
C ASN A 636 100.35 91.16 52.13
N ASN A 637 101.32 90.90 51.24
CA ASN A 637 102.63 91.57 51.27
C ASN A 637 102.57 93.01 50.74
N LEU A 638 101.76 93.28 49.72
CA LEU A 638 101.56 94.63 49.16
C LEU A 638 100.82 95.52 50.15
N THR A 639 99.82 95.01 50.88
CA THR A 639 99.14 95.75 51.95
C THR A 639 100.05 96.01 53.15
N LYS A 640 100.95 95.08 53.52
CA LYS A 640 102.00 95.34 54.51
C LYS A 640 103.00 96.39 54.05
N GLN A 641 103.50 96.30 52.82
CA GLN A 641 104.42 97.31 52.26
C GLN A 641 103.75 98.67 52.13
N LYS A 642 102.47 98.71 51.75
CA LYS A 642 101.69 99.95 51.72
C LYS A 642 101.50 100.52 53.12
N ALA A 643 101.16 99.70 54.12
CA ALA A 643 101.05 100.17 55.51
C ALA A 643 102.38 100.72 56.05
N ALA A 644 103.50 100.07 55.73
CA ALA A 644 104.83 100.59 56.06
C ALA A 644 105.13 101.91 55.34
N ALA A 645 104.86 102.01 54.04
CA ALA A 645 105.08 103.22 53.25
C ALA A 645 104.13 104.38 53.64
N ASP A 646 102.88 104.10 54.01
CA ASP A 646 101.93 105.10 54.52
C ASP A 646 102.35 105.62 55.91
N GLU A 647 103.05 104.81 56.71
CA GLU A 647 103.60 105.21 58.01
C GLU A 647 104.95 105.94 57.89
N GLU A 648 105.84 105.50 57.00
CA GLU A 648 107.02 106.26 56.59
C GLU A 648 106.62 107.62 56.00
N LEU A 649 105.54 107.68 55.21
CA LEU A 649 104.98 108.93 54.67
C LEU A 649 104.35 109.81 55.76
N ARG A 650 103.77 109.23 56.83
CA ARG A 650 103.36 110.00 58.03
C ARG A 650 104.57 110.58 58.77
N ALA A 651 105.61 109.77 59.01
CA ALA A 651 106.83 110.22 59.67
C ALA A 651 107.56 111.29 58.84
N ALA A 652 107.63 111.13 57.52
CA ALA A 652 108.19 112.11 56.58
C ALA A 652 107.38 113.42 56.56
N LYS A 653 106.04 113.36 56.64
CA LYS A 653 105.20 114.55 56.76
C LYS A 653 105.36 115.25 58.10
N ALA A 654 105.30 114.52 59.22
CA ALA A 654 105.50 115.10 60.54
C ALA A 654 106.89 115.76 60.70
N THR A 655 107.93 115.19 60.09
CA THR A 655 109.26 115.81 60.06
C THR A 655 109.36 116.98 59.07
N HIS A 656 108.65 116.96 57.94
CA HIS A 656 108.54 118.10 57.01
C HIS A 656 107.77 119.27 57.64
N ASP A 657 106.62 119.03 58.26
CA ASP A 657 105.80 120.04 58.93
C ASP A 657 106.59 120.65 60.10
N GLY A 658 107.23 119.80 60.91
CA GLY A 658 108.16 120.21 61.95
C GLY A 658 109.48 120.83 61.47
N LEU A 659 109.73 120.90 60.16
CA LEU A 659 110.81 121.70 59.54
C LEU A 659 110.28 123.01 58.96
N VAL A 660 109.04 123.04 58.45
CA VAL A 660 108.36 124.27 57.99
C VAL A 660 108.05 125.21 59.15
N GLU A 661 107.61 124.68 60.29
CA GLU A 661 107.47 125.45 61.54
C GLU A 661 108.81 126.08 61.96
N ARG A 662 109.91 125.33 61.88
CA ARG A 662 111.25 125.84 62.19
C ARG A 662 111.79 126.84 61.17
N SER A 663 111.42 126.71 59.88
CA SER A 663 111.72 127.73 58.88
C SER A 663 110.98 129.02 59.21
N ARG A 664 109.66 128.95 59.45
CA ARG A 664 108.86 130.13 59.83
C ARG A 664 109.39 130.82 61.08
N ALA A 665 109.70 130.09 62.13
CA ALA A 665 110.31 130.67 63.33
C ALA A 665 111.63 131.38 63.01
N ALA A 666 112.49 130.78 62.18
CA ALA A 666 113.74 131.40 61.74
C ALA A 666 113.54 132.61 60.80
N ASP A 667 112.50 132.60 59.96
CA ASP A 667 112.13 133.70 59.06
C ASP A 667 111.53 134.88 59.86
N ASP A 668 110.73 134.61 60.89
CA ASP A 668 110.20 135.61 61.84
C ASP A 668 111.30 136.18 62.75
N ASP A 669 112.23 135.35 63.24
CA ASP A 669 113.43 135.79 63.98
C ASP A 669 114.35 136.63 63.08
N LEU A 670 114.53 136.26 61.81
CA LEU A 670 115.28 137.04 60.83
C LEU A 670 114.59 138.38 60.53
N GLY A 671 113.26 138.40 60.45
CA GLY A 671 112.46 139.61 60.32
C GLY A 671 112.62 140.56 61.51
N GLN A 672 112.63 140.03 62.74
CA GLN A 672 112.90 140.80 63.95
C GLN A 672 114.36 141.29 64.03
N ALA A 673 115.32 140.47 63.59
CA ALA A 673 116.73 140.87 63.49
C ALA A 673 116.93 141.99 62.45
N GLN A 674 116.25 141.93 61.31
CA GLN A 674 116.30 143.01 60.30
C GLN A 674 115.57 144.27 60.77
N ALA A 675 114.44 144.15 61.48
CA ALA A 675 113.72 145.29 62.05
C ALA A 675 114.56 146.02 63.12
N THR A 676 115.24 145.27 63.99
CA THR A 676 116.15 145.85 65.01
C THR A 676 117.41 146.44 64.37
N LEU A 677 118.02 145.78 63.38
CA LEU A 677 119.16 146.32 62.63
C LEU A 677 118.82 147.63 61.91
N ASN A 678 117.64 147.72 61.28
CA ASN A 678 117.16 148.95 60.63
C ASN A 678 116.86 150.07 61.64
N ALA A 679 116.35 149.73 62.84
CA ALA A 679 116.16 150.70 63.91
C ALA A 679 117.49 151.22 64.51
N GLU A 680 118.49 150.35 64.65
CA GLU A 680 119.85 150.73 65.04
C GLU A 680 120.54 151.57 63.96
N ALA A 681 120.39 151.23 62.68
CA ALA A 681 120.90 152.05 61.57
C ALA A 681 120.24 153.45 61.52
N ALA A 682 118.93 153.54 61.79
CA ALA A 682 118.24 154.82 61.90
C ALA A 682 118.72 155.64 63.12
N ARG A 683 119.02 155.00 64.25
CA ARG A 683 119.65 155.65 65.41
C ARG A 683 121.07 156.13 65.11
N ALA A 684 121.88 155.31 64.42
CA ALA A 684 123.23 155.67 64.03
C ALA A 684 123.23 156.91 63.12
N ALA A 685 122.38 156.92 62.07
CA ALA A 685 122.22 158.07 61.20
C ALA A 685 121.70 159.33 61.93
N ALA A 686 120.82 159.17 62.93
CA ALA A 686 120.39 160.28 63.78
C ALA A 686 121.54 160.84 64.64
N LEU A 687 122.34 159.96 65.25
CA LEU A 687 123.50 160.34 66.06
C LEU A 687 124.63 160.95 65.21
N GLU A 688 124.87 160.48 63.99
CA GLU A 688 125.81 161.12 63.05
C GLU A 688 125.39 162.55 62.72
N ASN A 689 124.10 162.79 62.48
CA ASN A 689 123.56 164.14 62.27
C ASN A 689 123.64 165.00 63.54
N GLU A 690 123.41 164.43 64.74
CA GLU A 690 123.54 165.16 66.00
C GLU A 690 125.00 165.53 66.29
N VAL A 691 125.95 164.61 66.07
CA VAL A 691 127.39 164.86 66.16
C VAL A 691 127.85 165.91 65.14
N ALA A 692 127.37 165.85 63.89
CA ALA A 692 127.69 166.88 62.88
C ALA A 692 127.19 168.28 63.30
N ASN A 693 125.97 168.37 63.87
CA ASN A 693 125.45 169.63 64.40
C ASN A 693 126.21 170.11 65.65
N LEU A 694 126.68 169.20 66.52
CA LEU A 694 127.52 169.54 67.66
C LEU A 694 128.91 170.02 67.24
N VAL A 695 129.53 169.42 66.22
CA VAL A 695 130.80 169.87 65.62
C VAL A 695 130.63 171.26 64.99
N GLY A 696 129.57 171.50 64.22
CA GLY A 696 129.28 172.83 63.65
C GLY A 696 129.07 173.90 64.73
N ARG A 697 128.40 173.56 65.84
CA ARG A 697 128.26 174.46 67.00
C ARG A 697 129.57 174.68 67.75
N ALA A 698 130.42 173.65 67.88
CA ALA A 698 131.76 173.80 68.45
C ALA A 698 132.60 174.77 67.61
N GLN A 699 132.64 174.59 66.29
CA GLN A 699 133.36 175.46 65.36
C GLN A 699 132.85 176.92 65.41
N GLN A 700 131.54 177.15 65.46
CA GLN A 700 130.98 178.50 65.66
C GLN A 700 131.38 179.09 67.03
N SER A 701 131.48 178.28 68.08
CA SER A 701 131.98 178.76 69.38
C SER A 701 133.48 179.03 69.37
N GLU A 702 134.27 178.29 68.59
CA GLU A 702 135.70 178.53 68.36
C GLU A 702 135.93 179.82 67.57
N GLU A 703 135.12 180.11 66.53
CA GLU A 703 135.13 181.40 65.82
C GLU A 703 134.78 182.57 66.75
N VAL A 704 133.78 182.42 67.62
CA VAL A 704 133.43 183.44 68.62
C VAL A 704 134.55 183.63 69.65
N VAL A 705 135.22 182.56 70.08
CA VAL A 705 136.39 182.66 70.96
C VAL A 705 137.58 183.30 70.25
N ALA A 706 137.83 182.99 68.97
CA ALA A 706 138.87 183.63 68.18
C ALA A 706 138.61 185.14 68.01
N ALA A 707 137.37 185.52 67.68
CA ALA A 707 136.95 186.92 67.60
C ALA A 707 137.07 187.65 68.95
N LEU A 708 136.75 186.99 70.07
CA LEU A 708 136.96 187.54 71.42
C LEU A 708 138.44 187.67 71.79
N VAL A 709 139.30 186.74 71.36
CA VAL A 709 140.75 186.84 71.55
C VAL A 709 141.34 187.98 70.71
N GLU A 710 140.87 188.18 69.48
CA GLU A 710 141.34 189.26 68.61
C GLU A 710 140.81 190.64 69.06
N ALA A 711 139.55 190.73 69.51
CA ALA A 711 139.00 191.91 70.17
C ALA A 711 139.78 192.25 71.45
N ARG A 712 140.03 191.25 72.32
CA ARG A 712 140.89 191.42 73.51
C ARG A 712 142.29 191.89 73.13
N ARG A 713 142.86 191.42 72.02
CA ARG A 713 144.19 191.83 71.55
C ARG A 713 144.19 193.28 71.05
N ALA A 714 143.09 193.75 70.45
CA ALA A 714 142.90 195.16 70.14
C ALA A 714 142.77 196.01 71.42
N ASP A 715 142.00 195.55 72.41
CA ASP A 715 141.92 196.21 73.72
C ASP A 715 143.25 196.23 74.46
N GLU A 716 144.04 195.16 74.41
CA GLU A 716 145.39 195.09 74.99
C GLU A 716 146.36 196.05 74.29
N ASN A 717 146.27 196.19 72.96
CA ASN A 717 147.01 197.23 72.22
C ASN A 717 146.55 198.66 72.59
N VAL A 718 145.26 198.88 72.84
CA VAL A 718 144.73 200.17 73.33
C VAL A 718 145.19 200.44 74.76
N ILE A 719 145.23 199.42 75.62
CA ILE A 719 145.78 199.50 76.99
C ILE A 719 147.29 199.75 76.96
N GLU A 720 148.03 199.18 76.01
CA GLU A 720 149.47 199.44 75.85
C GLU A 720 149.75 200.83 75.25
N GLY A 721 148.91 201.29 74.32
CA GLY A 721 148.88 202.68 73.87
C GLY A 721 148.60 203.66 75.03
N LEU A 722 147.57 203.36 75.84
CA LEU A 722 147.23 204.11 77.05
C LEU A 722 148.35 204.06 78.09
N LYS A 723 149.04 202.92 78.29
CA LYS A 723 150.26 202.82 79.11
C LYS A 723 151.35 203.71 78.55
N SER A 724 151.61 203.75 77.24
CA SER A 724 152.61 204.65 76.65
C SER A 724 152.26 206.13 76.84
N GLY A 725 150.96 206.46 76.85
CA GLY A 725 150.45 207.79 77.22
C GLY A 725 150.59 208.07 78.71
N PHE A 726 150.30 207.09 79.56
CA PHE A 726 150.43 207.19 81.02
C PHE A 726 151.89 207.26 81.45
N GLU A 727 152.82 206.56 80.80
CA GLU A 727 154.25 206.62 81.11
C GLU A 727 154.84 207.97 80.68
N LYS A 728 154.36 208.56 79.57
CA LYS A 728 154.69 209.95 79.20
C LYS A 728 154.08 210.96 80.19
N LEU A 729 152.83 210.79 80.60
CA LEU A 729 152.20 211.62 81.62
C LEU A 729 152.90 211.46 82.98
N ARG A 730 153.35 210.24 83.31
CA ARG A 730 154.13 209.90 84.49
C ARG A 730 155.55 210.42 84.40
N GLN A 731 156.14 210.55 83.21
CA GLN A 731 157.43 211.19 83.01
C GLN A 731 157.33 212.70 83.28
N VAL A 732 156.29 213.37 82.75
CA VAL A 732 155.96 214.76 83.12
C VAL A 732 155.65 214.90 84.62
N GLN A 733 154.90 213.96 85.21
CA GLN A 733 154.62 213.96 86.65
C GLN A 733 155.85 213.63 87.49
N LEU A 734 156.80 212.81 87.03
CA LEU A 734 158.06 212.53 87.71
C LEU A 734 159.05 213.69 87.59
N GLU A 735 159.02 214.43 86.49
CA GLU A 735 159.70 215.73 86.38
C GLU A 735 159.13 216.71 87.43
N SER A 736 157.81 216.70 87.69
CA SER A 736 157.19 217.47 88.79
C SER A 736 157.35 216.87 90.20
N LEU A 737 157.58 215.55 90.33
CA LEU A 737 157.73 214.87 91.63
C LEU A 737 159.20 214.76 92.06
N ASN A 738 160.16 214.90 91.15
CA ASN A 738 161.52 215.31 91.46
C ASN A 738 161.55 216.68 92.19
N GLU A 739 160.52 217.52 92.02
CA GLU A 739 160.41 218.83 92.68
C GLU A 739 159.68 218.77 94.05
N PHE A 740 159.00 217.66 94.36
CA PHE A 740 158.13 217.54 95.55
C PHE A 740 158.50 216.37 96.50
N SER A 741 158.97 215.24 95.97
CA SER A 741 159.29 214.04 96.77
C SER A 741 160.63 214.13 97.52
N ASP A 742 161.41 215.18 97.28
CA ASP A 742 162.61 215.57 98.05
C ASP A 742 162.29 216.01 99.51
N LYS A 743 161.01 215.92 99.93
CA LYS A 743 160.51 216.37 101.25
C LYS A 743 159.83 215.29 102.11
N ILE A 744 159.39 214.17 101.52
CA ILE A 744 158.69 213.07 102.22
C ILE A 744 159.07 211.75 101.51
N ALA A 745 160.08 210.97 101.91
CA ALA A 745 160.43 210.40 103.21
C ALA A 745 159.50 209.27 103.71
N SER A 746 160.03 208.03 103.65
CA SER A 746 159.73 206.85 104.49
C SER A 746 158.42 206.01 104.33
N ALA A 747 158.60 204.70 104.58
CA ALA A 747 157.64 203.70 105.10
C ALA A 747 156.70 202.86 104.18
N HIS A 748 157.24 201.70 103.73
CA HIS A 748 156.64 200.34 103.84
C HIS A 748 155.35 199.91 103.04
N PRO A 749 155.01 198.57 102.95
CA PRO A 749 154.32 197.94 101.80
C PRO A 749 153.17 196.93 102.20
N PHE A 750 153.07 195.75 101.53
CA PHE A 750 152.34 194.46 101.85
C PHE A 750 151.09 194.00 101.02
N GLU A 751 151.28 192.89 100.26
CA GLU A 751 150.68 191.51 100.37
C GLU A 751 149.15 191.10 100.36
N VAL A 752 148.90 189.86 99.83
CA VAL A 752 148.22 188.66 100.49
C VAL A 752 146.84 188.03 100.05
N SER A 753 146.92 186.80 99.46
CA SER A 753 146.16 185.51 99.72
C SER A 753 144.70 185.17 99.23
N GLY A 754 144.36 183.85 99.21
CA GLY A 754 143.05 183.21 98.83
C GLY A 754 142.93 181.68 99.15
N SER A 755 141.75 180.99 99.04
CA SER A 755 141.58 179.56 99.49
C SER A 755 140.28 178.74 99.18
N ARG A 756 140.40 177.37 99.09
CA ARG A 756 139.44 176.23 99.42
C ARG A 756 138.20 175.90 98.52
N SER A 757 137.48 174.74 98.61
CA SER A 757 137.76 173.28 98.86
C SER A 757 136.48 172.34 98.85
N LEU A 758 136.64 170.98 98.92
CA LEU A 758 135.76 169.86 99.43
C LEU A 758 134.70 169.03 98.60
N ALA A 759 134.70 167.68 98.85
CA ALA A 759 133.66 166.58 98.77
C ALA A 759 133.03 166.06 97.42
N GLY A 760 132.40 164.85 97.28
CA GLY A 760 132.38 163.56 98.06
C GLY A 760 131.18 162.55 97.85
N ARG A 761 131.43 161.19 97.77
CA ARG A 761 130.53 159.96 97.74
C ARG A 761 129.64 159.68 96.48
N GLY A 762 129.21 158.45 96.06
CA GLY A 762 129.56 157.00 96.30
C GLY A 762 128.55 156.11 97.11
N GLY A 763 128.13 154.85 96.81
CA GLY A 763 128.22 153.91 95.63
C GLY A 763 127.95 152.38 95.96
N GLY A 764 127.37 151.52 95.07
CA GLY A 764 127.15 150.03 95.21
C GLY A 764 125.95 149.41 94.42
N GLN A 765 125.54 148.10 94.41
CA GLN A 765 126.22 146.77 94.47
C GLN A 765 125.26 145.52 94.24
N MET A 766 125.78 144.35 93.77
CA MET A 766 125.41 142.91 94.04
C MET A 766 124.17 142.09 93.49
N SER A 767 124.44 140.79 93.18
CA SER A 767 123.65 139.52 93.43
C SER A 767 122.36 139.12 92.64
N GLN A 768 121.84 137.86 92.62
CA GLN A 768 122.41 136.47 92.48
C GLN A 768 121.27 135.36 92.36
N LEU A 769 121.54 134.22 91.68
CA LEU A 769 121.01 132.82 91.86
C LEU A 769 119.53 132.35 91.58
N ARG A 770 119.43 131.24 90.80
CA ARG A 770 118.62 129.96 90.93
C ARG A 770 117.10 129.77 90.57
N CYS A 771 116.88 128.69 89.77
CA CYS A 771 115.92 127.53 89.92
C CYS A 771 114.48 127.47 89.31
N ASP A 772 114.22 126.29 88.70
CA ASP A 772 113.02 125.40 88.61
C ASP A 772 111.68 125.77 87.90
N GLY A 773 111.40 125.11 86.75
CA GLY A 773 110.48 123.94 86.63
C GLY A 773 108.97 124.07 86.27
N ARG A 774 108.52 123.31 85.22
CA ARG A 774 107.11 122.92 84.83
C ARG A 774 106.17 124.09 84.43
N GLU A 775 105.02 123.92 83.76
CA GLU A 775 104.28 122.85 83.02
C GLU A 775 103.56 123.61 81.86
N ILE A 776 103.20 123.07 80.69
CA ILE A 776 102.59 121.78 80.28
C ILE A 776 103.30 121.24 79.03
#